data_AF-A0A2V9N148-F1
#
_entry.id   AF-A0A2V9N148-F1
#
_cell.length_a   1.000
_cell.length_b   1.000
_cell.length_c   1.000
_cell.angle_alpha   90.00
_cell.angle_beta   90.00
_cell.angle_gamma   90.00
#
_symmetry.space_group_name_H-M   'P 1'
#
loop_
_entity.id
_entity.type
_entity.pdbx_description
1 polymer ?
#
loop_
_entity_poly.entity_id
_entity_poly.type
_entity_poly.pdbx_seq_one_letter_code
_entity_poly.pdbx_strand_id
1 'polypeptide(L)'
;MAFGFGFNKQKVLSAAEKFVQQGKLQNAISEYEKVLKADPKDLTVMNTIGDLYSRGGDHEKAAESFKNVGDAYAGQGFTVKAIAMYKKLSKLKPSTECVLRLAELYTQQGLFNDARAQYLQVAEDFLKSGQTEQAIRIFQKTLEMDPDNVPMRVRLAEAYIRMGKKDDAWQLLTAAAEGLRSKGQLAAADEILQRMLKLDPENNYARVLRGRAAAEKGDYNATIQALAKVSDLDNNADGLKALFQAYLHTNRVDDAIGLAAKLANVHDDVSSLFECGTALAEGQRAREAVQLYDQFADRLLRTDSAKLFESLRAILHYIQDDPQTMEKVLAIFQKGGESSQFTDIYELLAHSYVQSGNPEKAREYYRKLTELEPANQMHATNLQQVTEQLGSANLGHVITAEEGAGLMDELEANAPFIEQRYDDEVAMSVKAALTDAELFMSYNMPVKALDPLIAALPSAPRDLRLNQRLAALHTRAGRFAEAAVCCRTLESIYHDAGHADEASKYSDLAAKYEQRVAPAGIRSKATATQAEHARAGTVQEFEIAAPVSDPFSEPAPEQPVAQPAAHDADTSSTHSGLFFQEPTAAQAEPQDFSVAPEAAAENGAEDWEQDFSIETPQVGGDAASDAAHDAAALHGHATPDAAGNVTAE
;
A
#
# COMPACT_ATOMS: atom_id res chain seq x y z
N MET A 1 -15.61 81.29 49.64
CA MET A 1 -14.17 81.49 49.90
C MET A 1 -14.01 81.87 51.37
N ALA A 2 -13.49 80.97 52.20
CA ALA A 2 -13.08 81.27 53.57
C ALA A 2 -11.55 81.08 53.65
N PHE A 3 -10.82 82.17 53.44
CA PHE A 3 -9.39 82.27 53.69
C PHE A 3 -9.17 82.37 55.21
N GLY A 4 -8.82 81.25 55.86
CA GLY A 4 -8.45 81.19 57.27
C GLY A 4 -7.00 80.73 57.41
N PHE A 5 -6.18 81.54 58.10
CA PHE A 5 -4.83 81.26 58.64
C PHE A 5 -4.03 80.13 57.96
N GLY A 6 -3.06 80.54 57.14
CA GLY A 6 -2.28 79.69 56.25
C GLY A 6 -1.77 78.41 56.89
N PHE A 7 -2.35 77.28 56.49
CA PHE A 7 -1.75 75.97 56.67
C PHE A 7 -0.36 75.98 56.02
N ASN A 8 0.68 76.15 56.83
CA ASN A 8 2.05 76.17 56.36
C ASN A 8 2.57 74.73 56.31
N LYS A 9 2.41 74.11 55.13
CA LYS A 9 2.84 72.73 54.84
C LYS A 9 4.28 72.47 55.28
N GLN A 10 5.21 73.39 54.98
CA GLN A 10 6.62 73.26 55.34
C GLN A 10 6.84 73.24 56.86
N LYS A 11 6.14 74.09 57.61
CA LYS A 11 6.23 74.11 59.08
C LYS A 11 5.74 72.81 59.69
N VAL A 12 4.62 72.27 59.19
CA VAL A 12 4.06 71.00 59.68
C VAL A 12 4.97 69.81 59.33
N LEU A 13 5.51 69.77 58.10
CA LEU A 13 6.48 68.75 57.69
C LEU A 13 7.74 68.78 58.57
N SER A 14 8.32 69.96 58.82
CA SER A 14 9.51 70.09 59.67
C SER A 14 9.26 69.64 61.13
N ALA A 15 8.06 69.89 61.66
CA ALA A 15 7.66 69.43 62.98
C ALA A 15 7.49 67.90 63.02
N ALA A 16 6.87 67.34 61.97
CA ALA A 16 6.71 65.89 61.82
C ALA A 16 8.07 65.19 61.73
N GLU A 17 9.00 65.68 60.89
CA GLU A 17 10.37 65.17 60.76
C GLU A 17 11.14 65.20 62.09
N LYS A 18 11.01 66.28 62.87
CA LYS A 18 11.62 66.38 64.20
C LYS A 18 11.08 65.30 65.14
N PHE A 19 9.78 64.99 65.11
CA PHE A 19 9.23 63.89 65.88
C PHE A 19 9.70 62.51 65.41
N VAL A 20 9.90 62.33 64.09
CA VAL A 20 10.52 61.10 63.54
C VAL A 20 11.95 60.92 64.06
N GLN A 21 12.76 61.99 64.05
CA GLN A 21 14.15 61.96 64.57
C GLN A 21 14.19 61.67 66.08
N GLN A 22 13.18 62.12 66.83
CA GLN A 22 13.04 61.84 68.26
C GLN A 22 12.47 60.44 68.56
N GLY A 23 12.16 59.62 67.54
CA GLY A 23 11.53 58.31 67.71
C GLY A 23 10.08 58.36 68.19
N LYS A 24 9.45 59.54 68.26
CA LYS A 24 8.06 59.73 68.69
C LYS A 24 7.11 59.51 67.51
N LEU A 25 6.99 58.25 67.08
CA LEU A 25 6.30 57.86 65.85
C LEU A 25 4.83 58.31 65.80
N GLN A 26 4.06 58.14 66.88
CA GLN A 26 2.64 58.53 66.91
C GLN A 26 2.43 60.06 66.79
N ASN A 27 3.32 60.86 67.39
CA ASN A 27 3.28 62.32 67.27
C ASN A 27 3.65 62.77 65.85
N ALA A 28 4.63 62.10 65.23
CA ALA A 28 4.99 62.37 63.83
C ALA A 28 3.82 62.06 62.88
N ILE A 29 3.15 60.92 63.07
CA ILE A 29 1.98 60.52 62.28
C ILE A 29 0.86 61.56 62.41
N SER A 30 0.56 62.03 63.63
CA SER A 30 -0.47 63.06 63.85
C SER A 30 -0.16 64.38 63.15
N GLU A 31 1.11 64.81 63.09
CA GLU A 31 1.50 66.00 62.32
C GLU A 31 1.38 65.76 60.80
N TYR A 32 1.80 64.61 60.28
CA TYR A 32 1.63 64.27 58.87
C TYR A 32 0.15 64.14 58.45
N GLU A 33 -0.73 63.64 59.31
CA GLU A 33 -2.18 63.59 59.07
C GLU A 33 -2.79 64.99 58.87
N LYS A 34 -2.26 66.04 59.53
CA LYS A 34 -2.70 67.42 59.27
C LYS A 34 -2.38 67.86 57.85
N VAL A 35 -1.28 67.36 57.27
CA VAL A 35 -0.93 67.59 55.87
C VAL A 35 -1.91 66.87 54.95
N LEU A 36 -2.26 65.62 55.23
CA LEU A 36 -3.27 64.90 54.44
C LEU A 36 -4.68 65.49 54.56
N LYS A 37 -5.04 66.11 55.70
CA LYS A 37 -6.32 66.85 55.83
C LYS A 37 -6.39 68.07 54.91
N ALA A 38 -5.26 68.73 54.66
CA ALA A 38 -5.17 69.89 53.78
C ALA A 38 -4.98 69.48 52.30
N ASP A 39 -4.24 68.40 52.05
CA ASP A 39 -3.96 67.85 50.73
C ASP A 39 -4.10 66.31 50.75
N PRO A 40 -5.32 65.78 50.56
CA PRO A 40 -5.59 64.34 50.62
C PRO A 40 -4.91 63.51 49.53
N LYS A 41 -4.33 64.15 48.51
CA LYS A 41 -3.68 63.48 47.37
C LYS A 41 -2.16 63.48 47.45
N ASP A 42 -1.57 63.96 48.56
CA ASP A 42 -0.13 63.92 48.75
C ASP A 42 0.37 62.49 49.01
N LEU A 43 0.65 61.77 47.92
CA LEU A 43 1.15 60.39 47.96
C LEU A 43 2.50 60.27 48.67
N THR A 44 3.31 61.33 48.68
CA THR A 44 4.62 61.30 49.35
C THR A 44 4.45 61.26 50.85
N VAL A 45 3.56 62.11 51.39
CA VAL A 45 3.22 62.13 52.82
C VAL A 45 2.43 60.89 53.23
N MET A 46 1.56 60.38 52.36
CA MET A 46 0.85 59.13 52.62
C MET A 46 1.80 57.93 52.69
N ASN A 47 2.83 57.87 51.83
CA ASN A 47 3.88 56.86 51.93
C ASN A 47 4.72 57.01 53.22
N THR A 48 5.08 58.24 53.62
CA THR A 48 5.85 58.43 54.87
C THR A 48 5.03 58.03 56.10
N ILE A 49 3.72 58.29 56.12
CA ILE A 49 2.82 57.78 57.16
C ILE A 49 2.81 56.25 57.17
N GLY A 50 2.69 55.61 56.01
CA GLY A 50 2.76 54.14 55.89
C GLY A 50 4.08 53.56 56.43
N ASP A 51 5.22 54.18 56.10
CA ASP A 51 6.54 53.81 56.61
C ASP A 51 6.64 53.98 58.14
N LEU A 52 6.01 55.03 58.70
CA LEU A 52 5.97 55.25 60.15
C LEU A 52 5.07 54.26 60.89
N TYR A 53 3.89 53.93 60.33
CA TYR A 53 3.04 52.86 60.88
C TYR A 53 3.77 51.51 60.83
N SER A 54 4.47 51.21 59.73
CA SER A 54 5.28 49.99 59.62
C SER A 54 6.40 49.93 60.67
N ARG A 55 7.05 51.06 60.97
CA ARG A 55 8.07 51.16 62.04
C ARG A 55 7.48 51.09 63.45
N GLY A 56 6.23 51.53 63.61
CA GLY A 56 5.50 51.51 64.88
C GLY A 56 4.88 50.16 65.23
N GLY A 57 4.89 49.18 64.32
CA GLY A 57 4.28 47.86 64.49
C GLY A 57 2.80 47.79 64.09
N ASP A 58 2.20 48.91 63.66
CA ASP A 58 0.81 48.99 63.22
C ASP A 58 0.69 48.50 61.76
N HIS A 59 0.90 47.20 61.55
CA HIS A 59 0.98 46.59 60.21
C HIS A 59 -0.30 46.72 59.37
N GLU A 60 -1.49 46.77 60.00
CA GLU A 60 -2.76 46.93 59.28
C GLU A 60 -2.89 48.32 58.64
N LYS A 61 -2.61 49.39 59.41
CA LYS A 61 -2.65 50.78 58.90
C LYS A 61 -1.55 51.06 57.89
N ALA A 62 -0.37 50.45 58.09
CA ALA A 62 0.71 50.50 57.13
C ALA A 62 0.30 49.85 55.80
N ALA A 63 -0.35 48.68 55.84
CA ALA A 63 -0.83 47.98 54.66
C ALA A 63 -1.88 48.80 53.88
N GLU A 64 -2.86 49.39 54.57
CA GLU A 64 -3.86 50.26 53.95
C GLU A 64 -3.20 51.49 53.28
N SER A 65 -2.25 52.12 53.97
CA SER A 65 -1.50 53.27 53.44
C SER A 65 -0.72 52.89 52.17
N PHE A 66 0.02 51.78 52.19
CA PHE A 66 0.78 51.33 51.01
C PHE A 66 -0.11 50.91 49.85
N LYS A 67 -1.27 50.28 50.11
CA LYS A 67 -2.26 49.95 49.07
C LYS A 67 -2.76 51.21 48.38
N ASN A 68 -3.22 52.20 49.16
CA ASN A 68 -3.74 53.47 48.63
C ASN A 68 -2.68 54.23 47.81
N VAL A 69 -1.42 54.25 48.27
CA VAL A 69 -0.33 54.89 47.53
C VAL A 69 -0.03 54.12 46.24
N GLY A 70 0.02 52.78 46.31
CA GLY A 70 0.26 51.90 45.18
C GLY A 70 -0.79 52.05 44.08
N ASP A 71 -2.08 52.00 44.44
CA ASP A 71 -3.21 52.19 43.52
C ASP A 71 -3.18 53.56 42.85
N ALA A 72 -2.87 54.62 43.61
CA ALA A 72 -2.76 55.96 43.06
C ALA A 72 -1.58 56.11 42.10
N TYR A 73 -0.42 55.51 42.40
CA TYR A 73 0.72 55.50 41.46
C TYR A 73 0.40 54.69 40.21
N ALA A 74 -0.28 53.55 40.33
CA ALA A 74 -0.70 52.75 39.20
C ALA A 74 -1.67 53.52 38.28
N GLY A 75 -2.68 54.18 38.86
CA GLY A 75 -3.64 55.00 38.10
C GLY A 75 -3.02 56.22 37.42
N GLN A 76 -1.88 56.71 37.91
CA GLN A 76 -1.11 57.80 37.30
C GLN A 76 -0.08 57.32 36.26
N GLY A 77 0.04 56.00 36.03
CA GLY A 77 1.03 55.42 35.11
C GLY A 77 2.45 55.33 35.69
N PHE A 78 2.64 55.57 36.99
CA PHE A 78 3.94 55.42 37.67
C PHE A 78 4.17 53.96 38.12
N THR A 79 4.20 53.04 37.16
CA THR A 79 4.23 51.59 37.39
C THR A 79 5.37 51.13 38.29
N VAL A 80 6.60 51.63 38.10
CA VAL A 80 7.76 51.28 38.97
C VAL A 80 7.54 51.69 40.43
N LYS A 81 6.95 52.87 40.67
CA LYS A 81 6.65 53.34 42.04
C LYS A 81 5.52 52.50 42.66
N ALA A 82 4.52 52.16 41.86
CA ALA A 82 3.45 51.26 42.31
C ALA A 82 4.01 49.88 42.70
N ILE A 83 4.88 49.27 41.88
CA ILE A 83 5.56 48.00 42.19
C ILE A 83 6.29 48.07 43.53
N ALA A 84 7.01 49.17 43.80
CA ALA A 84 7.72 49.34 45.07
C ALA A 84 6.76 49.34 46.28
N MET A 85 5.61 50.00 46.16
CA MET A 85 4.58 50.01 47.21
C MET A 85 3.94 48.64 47.42
N TYR A 86 3.59 47.94 46.33
CA TYR A 86 3.04 46.58 46.43
C TYR A 86 4.06 45.56 46.95
N LYS A 87 5.36 45.75 46.69
CA LYS A 87 6.43 44.95 47.34
C LYS A 87 6.51 45.19 48.84
N LYS A 88 6.39 46.44 49.31
CA LYS A 88 6.31 46.75 50.75
C LYS A 88 5.06 46.14 51.38
N LEU A 89 3.91 46.28 50.71
CA LEU A 89 2.64 45.72 51.14
C LEU A 89 2.69 44.19 51.26
N SER A 90 3.20 43.50 50.24
CA SER A 90 3.34 42.04 50.21
C SER A 90 4.24 41.51 51.34
N LYS A 91 5.31 42.25 51.71
CA LYS A 91 6.16 41.89 52.86
C LYS A 91 5.45 42.01 54.21
N LEU A 92 4.53 42.96 54.36
CA LEU A 92 3.80 43.17 55.61
C LEU A 92 2.60 42.24 55.74
N LYS A 93 1.83 42.10 54.66
CA LYS A 93 0.63 41.30 54.61
C LYS A 93 0.55 40.57 53.27
N PRO A 94 1.19 39.38 53.17
CA PRO A 94 1.05 38.53 52.00
C PRO A 94 -0.43 38.21 51.78
N SER A 95 -0.95 38.51 50.60
CA SER A 95 -2.32 38.17 50.22
C SER A 95 -2.39 37.98 48.71
N THR A 96 -3.28 37.10 48.27
CA THR A 96 -3.47 36.78 46.85
C THR A 96 -3.85 38.03 46.05
N GLU A 97 -4.63 38.95 46.62
CA GLU A 97 -4.95 40.25 46.00
C GLU A 97 -3.69 41.10 45.75
N CYS A 98 -2.77 41.16 46.73
CA CYS A 98 -1.54 41.92 46.58
C CYS A 98 -0.60 41.30 45.54
N VAL A 99 -0.47 39.97 45.52
CA VAL A 99 0.36 39.25 44.55
C VAL A 99 -0.21 39.40 43.14
N LEU A 100 -1.54 39.29 42.98
CA LEU A 100 -2.22 39.53 41.71
C LEU A 100 -1.95 40.95 41.21
N ARG A 101 -2.10 41.96 42.06
CA ARG A 101 -1.90 43.34 41.65
C ARG A 101 -0.45 43.64 41.31
N LEU A 102 0.50 43.01 42.00
CA LEU A 102 1.91 43.05 41.65
C LEU A 102 2.19 42.40 40.28
N ALA A 103 1.57 41.26 39.97
CA ALA A 103 1.67 40.59 38.67
C ALA A 103 1.18 41.49 37.53
N GLU A 104 0.06 42.18 37.72
CA GLU A 104 -0.50 43.12 36.75
C GLU A 104 0.41 44.32 36.49
N LEU A 105 1.03 44.85 37.53
CA LEU A 105 2.01 45.92 37.39
C LEU A 105 3.28 45.45 36.68
N TYR A 106 3.73 44.21 36.91
CA TYR A 106 4.83 43.63 36.15
C TYR A 106 4.48 43.46 34.67
N THR A 107 3.26 43.00 34.35
CA THR A 107 2.77 42.94 32.96
C THR A 107 2.79 44.33 32.31
N GLN A 108 2.27 45.36 32.99
CA GLN A 108 2.26 46.74 32.47
C GLN A 108 3.67 47.30 32.25
N GLN A 109 4.64 46.88 33.06
CA GLN A 109 6.04 47.29 32.94
C GLN A 109 6.80 46.52 31.84
N GLY A 110 6.23 45.43 31.29
CA GLY A 110 6.89 44.53 30.34
C GLY A 110 7.80 43.48 30.99
N LEU A 111 7.71 43.30 32.31
CA LEU A 111 8.49 42.32 33.07
C LEU A 111 7.77 40.95 33.08
N PHE A 112 7.64 40.33 31.90
CA PHE A 112 6.79 39.15 31.71
C PHE A 112 7.23 37.92 32.52
N ASN A 113 8.54 37.70 32.70
CA ASN A 113 9.05 36.59 33.51
C ASN A 113 8.63 36.71 34.98
N ASP A 114 8.77 37.91 35.56
CA ASP A 114 8.34 38.19 36.93
C ASP A 114 6.81 38.11 37.05
N ALA A 115 6.08 38.68 36.08
CA ALA A 115 4.63 38.61 36.03
C ALA A 115 4.13 37.17 36.04
N ARG A 116 4.72 36.30 35.19
CA ARG A 116 4.37 34.88 35.08
C ARG A 116 4.53 34.14 36.41
N ALA A 117 5.66 34.33 37.10
CA ALA A 117 5.89 33.70 38.41
C ALA A 117 4.82 34.10 39.44
N GLN A 118 4.44 35.38 39.46
CA GLN A 118 3.40 35.87 40.38
C GLN A 118 1.99 35.38 39.99
N TYR A 119 1.65 35.36 38.69
CA TYR A 119 0.37 34.80 38.23
C TYR A 119 0.24 33.32 38.54
N LEU A 120 1.31 32.53 38.37
CA LEU A 120 1.29 31.11 38.71
C LEU A 120 0.98 30.90 40.20
N GLN A 121 1.65 31.65 41.08
CA GLN A 121 1.37 31.60 42.52
C GLN A 121 -0.09 31.93 42.82
N VAL A 122 -0.64 32.98 42.20
CA VAL A 122 -2.05 33.39 42.39
C VAL A 122 -3.02 32.32 41.89
N ALA A 123 -2.74 31.72 40.73
CA ALA A 123 -3.59 30.66 40.18
C ALA A 123 -3.58 29.42 41.08
N GLU A 124 -2.42 29.04 41.62
CA GLU A 124 -2.31 27.95 42.58
C GLU A 124 -3.07 28.23 43.89
N ASP A 125 -2.98 29.45 44.42
CA ASP A 125 -3.74 29.86 45.60
C ASP A 125 -5.25 29.78 45.36
N PHE A 126 -5.71 30.20 44.17
CA PHE A 126 -7.12 30.05 43.78
C PHE A 126 -7.53 28.58 43.64
N LEU A 127 -6.69 27.72 43.06
CA LEU A 127 -6.96 26.29 42.96
C LEU A 127 -7.04 25.62 44.34
N LYS A 128 -6.13 25.95 45.27
CA LYS A 128 -6.15 25.46 46.66
C LYS A 128 -7.39 25.92 47.41
N SER A 129 -7.87 27.13 47.11
CA SER A 129 -9.05 27.72 47.72
C SER A 129 -10.38 27.26 47.07
N GLY A 130 -10.33 26.34 46.10
CA GLY A 130 -11.50 25.86 45.36
C GLY A 130 -12.08 26.85 44.33
N GLN A 131 -11.41 27.98 44.10
CA GLN A 131 -11.85 29.04 43.19
C GLN A 131 -11.33 28.80 41.76
N THR A 132 -11.63 27.63 41.19
CA THR A 132 -11.08 27.17 39.90
C THR A 132 -11.35 28.14 38.74
N GLU A 133 -12.50 28.79 38.71
CA GLU A 133 -12.87 29.78 37.68
C GLU A 133 -11.97 31.03 37.71
N GLN A 134 -11.48 31.42 38.89
CA GLN A 134 -10.54 32.53 39.01
C GLN A 134 -9.15 32.10 38.56
N ALA A 135 -8.72 30.88 38.91
CA ALA A 135 -7.47 30.31 38.42
C ALA A 135 -7.43 30.23 36.89
N ILE A 136 -8.51 29.79 36.25
CA ILE A 136 -8.64 29.74 34.78
C ILE A 136 -8.42 31.12 34.16
N ARG A 137 -9.04 32.18 34.71
CA ARG A 137 -8.85 33.55 34.21
C ARG A 137 -7.38 34.00 34.30
N ILE A 138 -6.69 33.61 35.37
CA ILE A 138 -5.26 33.92 35.54
C ILE A 138 -4.39 33.16 34.54
N PHE A 139 -4.65 31.87 34.32
CA PHE A 139 -3.92 31.09 33.33
C PHE A 139 -4.17 31.61 31.90
N GLN A 140 -5.41 31.96 31.55
CA GLN A 140 -5.75 32.58 30.26
C GLN A 140 -4.97 33.88 30.05
N LYS A 141 -4.97 34.78 31.04
CA LYS A 141 -4.18 36.02 31.00
C LYS A 141 -2.67 35.75 30.85
N THR A 142 -2.18 34.67 31.44
CA THR A 142 -0.77 34.27 31.29
C THR A 142 -0.46 33.81 29.87
N LEU A 143 -1.38 33.05 29.25
CA LEU A 143 -1.27 32.63 27.86
C LEU A 143 -1.50 33.75 26.85
N GLU A 144 -2.24 34.81 27.19
CA GLU A 144 -2.32 36.01 26.35
C GLU A 144 -0.96 36.71 26.23
N MET A 145 -0.13 36.66 27.28
CA MET A 145 1.22 37.23 27.25
C MET A 145 2.23 36.31 26.54
N ASP A 146 2.10 35.00 26.74
CA ASP A 146 2.99 33.98 26.17
C ASP A 146 2.15 32.80 25.64
N PRO A 147 1.65 32.90 24.38
CA PRO A 147 0.77 31.89 23.82
C PRO A 147 1.42 30.51 23.78
N ASP A 148 2.72 30.43 23.55
CA ASP A 148 3.46 29.17 23.32
C ASP A 148 3.96 28.51 24.62
N ASN A 149 3.53 29.03 25.77
CA ASN A 149 3.89 28.48 27.07
C ASN A 149 3.19 27.14 27.34
N VAL A 150 3.82 26.05 26.91
CA VAL A 150 3.33 24.69 27.10
C VAL A 150 3.00 24.38 28.57
N PRO A 151 3.86 24.68 29.57
CA PRO A 151 3.51 24.48 30.97
C PRO A 151 2.19 25.16 31.38
N MET A 152 1.98 26.43 30.98
CA MET A 152 0.75 27.15 31.32
C MET A 152 -0.48 26.59 30.59
N ARG A 153 -0.34 26.13 29.33
CA ARG A 153 -1.43 25.44 28.61
C ARG A 153 -1.85 24.16 29.34
N VAL A 154 -0.89 23.37 29.84
CA VAL A 154 -1.16 22.15 30.60
C VAL A 154 -1.86 22.47 31.92
N ARG A 155 -1.39 23.47 32.68
CA ARG A 155 -2.05 23.91 33.93
C ARG A 155 -3.47 24.43 33.72
N LEU A 156 -3.71 25.15 32.63
CA LEU A 156 -5.06 25.58 32.25
C LEU A 156 -5.97 24.39 31.92
N ALA A 157 -5.45 23.41 31.16
CA ALA A 157 -6.19 22.19 30.85
C ALA A 157 -6.54 21.39 32.12
N GLU A 158 -5.62 21.28 33.09
CA GLU A 158 -5.89 20.68 34.40
C GLU A 158 -7.02 21.39 35.15
N ALA A 159 -7.03 22.73 35.13
CA ALA A 159 -8.09 23.50 35.75
C ALA A 159 -9.45 23.25 35.09
N TYR A 160 -9.49 23.12 33.75
CA TYR A 160 -10.70 22.74 33.01
C TYR A 160 -11.16 21.31 33.33
N ILE A 161 -10.25 20.36 33.47
CA ILE A 161 -10.57 18.98 33.88
C ILE A 161 -11.24 18.98 35.27
N ARG A 162 -10.72 19.75 36.23
CA ARG A 162 -11.33 19.89 37.57
C ARG A 162 -12.75 20.48 37.53
N MET A 163 -13.04 21.33 36.55
CA MET A 163 -14.38 21.86 36.31
C MET A 163 -15.30 20.94 35.52
N GLY A 164 -14.82 19.77 35.08
CA GLY A 164 -15.57 18.86 34.21
C GLY A 164 -15.67 19.33 32.74
N LYS A 165 -14.97 20.40 32.36
CA LYS A 165 -14.94 20.91 30.98
C LYS A 165 -13.88 20.18 30.16
N LYS A 166 -14.16 18.93 29.82
CA LYS A 166 -13.19 18.03 29.17
C LYS A 166 -12.80 18.50 27.76
N ASP A 167 -13.76 19.00 26.98
CA ASP A 167 -13.51 19.42 25.60
C ASP A 167 -12.49 20.59 25.53
N ASP A 168 -12.66 21.60 26.38
CA ASP A 168 -11.73 22.74 26.49
C ASP A 168 -10.32 22.27 26.88
N ALA A 169 -10.23 21.31 27.82
CA ALA A 169 -8.95 20.74 28.24
C ALA A 169 -8.27 19.95 27.10
N TRP A 170 -9.02 19.17 26.33
CA TRP A 170 -8.48 18.40 25.21
C TRP A 170 -7.95 19.29 24.09
N GLN A 171 -8.64 20.38 23.78
CA GLN A 171 -8.15 21.35 22.80
C GLN A 171 -6.79 21.93 23.22
N LEU A 172 -6.64 22.29 24.49
CA LEU A 172 -5.39 22.84 25.03
C LEU A 172 -4.25 21.82 25.07
N LEU A 173 -4.51 20.59 25.52
CA LEU A 173 -3.51 19.53 25.56
C LEU A 173 -3.08 19.11 24.14
N THR A 174 -4.03 19.08 23.20
CA THR A 174 -3.74 18.86 21.78
C THR A 174 -2.80 19.92 21.24
N ALA A 175 -3.13 21.20 21.40
CA ALA A 175 -2.29 22.30 20.92
C ALA A 175 -0.91 22.31 21.58
N ALA A 176 -0.82 21.88 22.84
CA ALA A 176 0.44 21.71 23.54
C ALA A 176 1.28 20.57 22.94
N ALA A 177 0.68 19.39 22.73
CA ALA A 177 1.36 18.23 22.15
C ALA A 177 1.82 18.48 20.71
N GLU A 178 0.98 19.09 19.86
CA GLU A 178 1.35 19.46 18.49
C GLU A 178 2.46 20.51 18.45
N GLY A 179 2.40 21.51 19.33
CA GLY A 179 3.43 22.54 19.46
C GLY A 179 4.79 21.97 19.90
N LEU A 180 4.80 20.95 20.76
CA LEU A 180 6.03 20.23 21.13
C LEU A 180 6.53 19.35 19.97
N ARG A 181 5.62 18.62 19.31
CA ARG A 181 5.95 17.76 18.17
C ARG A 181 6.58 18.56 17.02
N SER A 182 6.01 19.70 16.66
CA SER A 182 6.54 20.57 15.60
C SER A 182 7.91 21.15 15.93
N LYS A 183 8.26 21.29 17.21
CA LYS A 183 9.59 21.66 17.70
C LYS A 183 10.56 20.47 17.81
N GLY A 184 10.15 19.26 17.42
CA GLY A 184 10.94 18.03 17.53
C GLY A 184 11.04 17.49 18.95
N GLN A 185 10.31 18.05 19.93
CA GLN A 185 10.33 17.61 21.32
C GLN A 185 9.37 16.42 21.53
N LEU A 186 9.65 15.32 20.82
CA LEU A 186 8.75 14.17 20.69
C LEU A 186 8.47 13.45 22.03
N ALA A 187 9.45 13.40 22.94
CA ALA A 187 9.26 12.78 24.25
C ALA A 187 8.27 13.57 25.13
N ALA A 188 8.43 14.89 25.21
CA ALA A 188 7.51 15.75 25.95
C ALA A 188 6.10 15.76 25.32
N ALA A 189 6.01 15.67 23.99
CA ALA A 189 4.73 15.49 23.31
C ALA A 189 4.06 14.16 23.72
N ASP A 190 4.81 13.06 23.76
CA ASP A 190 4.31 11.74 24.18
C ASP A 190 3.78 11.76 25.63
N GLU A 191 4.44 12.45 26.55
CA GLU A 191 3.96 12.60 27.94
C GLU A 191 2.58 13.27 28.02
N ILE A 192 2.37 14.36 27.27
CA ILE A 192 1.07 15.04 27.20
C ILE A 192 0.01 14.09 26.62
N LEU A 193 0.34 13.36 25.55
CA LEU A 193 -0.58 12.45 24.89
C LEU A 193 -0.93 11.24 25.76
N GLN A 194 0.04 10.69 26.49
CA GLN A 194 -0.21 9.64 27.49
C GLN A 194 -1.18 10.14 28.57
N ARG A 195 -1.03 11.38 29.01
CA ARG A 195 -1.95 11.98 29.98
C ARG A 195 -3.36 12.14 29.41
N MET A 196 -3.49 12.57 28.15
CA MET A 196 -4.79 12.61 27.47
C MET A 196 -5.45 11.22 27.42
N LEU A 197 -4.67 10.18 27.09
CA LEU A 197 -5.16 8.80 27.03
C LEU A 197 -5.46 8.19 28.41
N LYS A 198 -4.82 8.66 29.50
CA LYS A 198 -5.21 8.29 30.86
C LYS A 198 -6.58 8.86 31.24
N LEU A 199 -6.90 10.06 30.76
CA LEU A 199 -8.18 10.73 31.04
C LEU A 199 -9.31 10.19 30.17
N ASP A 200 -9.01 9.87 28.93
CA ASP A 200 -9.91 9.24 27.97
C ASP A 200 -9.15 8.21 27.14
N PRO A 201 -9.21 6.93 27.55
CA PRO A 201 -8.55 5.85 26.83
C PRO A 201 -8.98 5.73 25.38
N GLU A 202 -10.22 6.11 25.03
CA GLU A 202 -10.81 5.97 23.70
C GLU A 202 -10.62 7.19 22.79
N ASN A 203 -9.80 8.16 23.20
CA ASN A 203 -9.52 9.34 22.39
C ASN A 203 -8.66 8.97 21.15
N ASN A 204 -9.33 8.68 20.03
CA ASN A 204 -8.70 8.30 18.76
C ASN A 204 -7.76 9.37 18.24
N TYR A 205 -8.10 10.64 18.40
CA TYR A 205 -7.25 11.75 17.97
C TYR A 205 -5.90 11.76 18.72
N ALA A 206 -5.92 11.58 20.05
CA ALA A 206 -4.70 11.47 20.85
C ALA A 206 -3.88 10.22 20.48
N ARG A 207 -4.54 9.08 20.20
CA ARG A 207 -3.86 7.88 19.68
C ARG A 207 -3.17 8.14 18.34
N VAL A 208 -3.85 8.85 17.43
CA VAL A 208 -3.28 9.22 16.12
C VAL A 208 -2.07 10.13 16.28
N LEU A 209 -2.19 11.20 17.05
CA LEU A 209 -1.09 12.14 17.27
C LEU A 209 0.10 11.47 17.94
N ARG A 210 -0.14 10.54 18.87
CA ARG A 210 0.90 9.72 19.51
C ARG A 210 1.60 8.80 18.53
N GLY A 211 0.84 8.08 17.70
CA GLY A 211 1.39 7.22 16.66
C GLY A 211 2.24 8.00 15.66
N ARG A 212 1.81 9.20 15.26
CA ARG A 212 2.60 10.08 14.38
C ARG A 212 3.89 10.56 15.04
N ALA A 213 3.84 10.98 16.31
CA ALA A 213 5.04 11.38 17.04
C ALA A 213 6.03 10.20 17.21
N ALA A 214 5.52 8.99 17.42
CA ALA A 214 6.34 7.78 17.46
C ALA A 214 6.98 7.46 16.10
N ALA A 215 6.24 7.65 15.00
CA ALA A 215 6.76 7.45 13.64
C ALA A 215 7.89 8.44 13.32
N GLU A 216 7.73 9.72 13.69
CA GLU A 216 8.76 10.76 13.55
C GLU A 216 10.02 10.47 14.39
N LYS A 217 9.85 9.77 15.52
CA LYS A 217 10.96 9.27 16.35
C LYS A 217 11.66 8.06 15.73
N GLY A 218 11.05 7.39 14.75
CA GLY A 218 11.49 6.12 14.19
C GLY A 218 11.07 4.89 15.01
N ASP A 219 10.18 5.05 15.99
CA ASP A 219 9.64 3.93 16.78
C ASP A 219 8.40 3.34 16.09
N TYR A 220 8.67 2.47 15.11
CA TYR A 220 7.63 1.85 14.29
C TYR A 220 6.75 0.87 15.10
N ASN A 221 7.28 0.24 16.14
CA ASN A 221 6.49 -0.67 16.98
C ASN A 221 5.47 0.10 17.82
N ALA A 222 5.89 1.21 18.45
CA ALA A 222 4.98 2.08 19.18
C ALA A 222 3.93 2.72 18.25
N THR A 223 4.33 3.07 17.02
CA THR A 223 3.43 3.56 15.97
C THR A 223 2.32 2.55 15.68
N ILE A 224 2.68 1.29 15.42
CA ILE A 224 1.71 0.21 15.16
C ILE A 224 0.80 0.01 16.36
N GLN A 225 1.34 -0.02 17.59
CA GLN A 225 0.56 -0.20 18.80
C GLN A 225 -0.48 0.92 19.00
N ALA A 226 -0.12 2.16 18.70
CA ALA A 226 -0.99 3.31 18.86
C ALA A 226 -2.08 3.40 17.78
N LEU A 227 -1.75 3.06 16.52
CA LEU A 227 -2.62 3.32 15.37
C LEU A 227 -3.48 2.13 14.94
N ALA A 228 -3.00 0.89 15.11
CA ALA A 228 -3.67 -0.29 14.55
C ALA A 228 -5.09 -0.54 15.10
N LYS A 229 -5.42 0.04 16.27
CA LYS A 229 -6.73 -0.10 16.92
C LYS A 229 -7.66 1.11 16.73
N VAL A 230 -7.22 2.13 16.00
CA VAL A 230 -8.02 3.34 15.78
C VAL A 230 -9.07 3.04 14.71
N SER A 231 -10.34 3.05 15.11
CA SER A 231 -11.47 2.63 14.28
C SER A 231 -11.73 3.51 13.05
N ASP A 232 -11.40 4.80 13.13
CA ASP A 232 -11.63 5.82 12.11
C ASP A 232 -10.34 6.29 11.43
N LEU A 233 -9.27 5.50 11.52
CA LEU A 233 -7.96 5.85 10.96
C LEU A 233 -8.01 6.11 9.45
N ASP A 234 -8.92 5.44 8.74
CA ASP A 234 -9.10 5.57 7.30
C ASP A 234 -9.44 7.01 6.88
N ASN A 235 -10.04 7.82 7.76
CA ASN A 235 -10.32 9.24 7.48
C ASN A 235 -9.13 10.17 7.73
N ASN A 236 -8.04 9.66 8.31
CA ASN A 236 -6.86 10.43 8.67
C ASN A 236 -5.66 10.02 7.79
N ALA A 237 -5.42 10.76 6.71
CA ALA A 237 -4.35 10.47 5.75
C ALA A 237 -2.97 10.32 6.43
N ASP A 238 -2.62 11.27 7.31
CA ASP A 238 -1.33 11.30 7.99
C ASP A 238 -1.14 10.10 8.92
N GLY A 239 -2.16 9.75 9.69
CA GLY A 239 -2.15 8.58 10.58
C GLY A 239 -2.08 7.27 9.79
N LEU A 240 -2.86 7.16 8.72
CA LEU A 240 -2.86 5.99 7.86
C LEU A 240 -1.50 5.79 7.18
N LYS A 241 -0.88 6.89 6.72
CA LYS A 241 0.47 6.90 6.13
C LYS A 241 1.55 6.53 7.14
N ALA A 242 1.47 7.05 8.37
CA ALA A 242 2.39 6.68 9.44
C ALA A 242 2.31 5.19 9.79
N LEU A 243 1.10 4.62 9.88
CA LEU A 243 0.92 3.19 10.12
C LEU A 243 1.44 2.34 8.95
N PHE A 244 1.14 2.77 7.72
CA PHE A 244 1.65 2.14 6.50
C PHE A 244 3.19 2.08 6.48
N GLN A 245 3.86 3.20 6.72
CA GLN A 245 5.32 3.27 6.79
C GLN A 245 5.88 2.38 7.91
N ALA A 246 5.22 2.36 9.07
CA ALA A 246 5.63 1.49 10.17
C ALA A 246 5.53 0.00 9.80
N TYR A 247 4.52 -0.41 9.03
CA TYR A 247 4.45 -1.79 8.53
C TYR A 247 5.52 -2.11 7.50
N LEU A 248 5.84 -1.20 6.57
CA LEU A 248 6.94 -1.40 5.63
C LEU A 248 8.29 -1.54 6.36
N HIS A 249 8.59 -0.66 7.32
CA HIS A 249 9.85 -0.71 8.08
C HIS A 249 9.97 -1.94 9.00
N THR A 250 8.85 -2.52 9.42
CA THR A 250 8.83 -3.77 10.20
C THR A 250 8.72 -5.02 9.33
N ASN A 251 8.84 -4.88 8.00
CA ASN A 251 8.74 -5.95 7.01
C ASN A 251 7.39 -6.70 7.04
N ARG A 252 6.32 -6.03 7.47
CA ARG A 252 4.94 -6.52 7.48
C ARG A 252 4.20 -6.06 6.21
N VAL A 253 4.74 -6.43 5.05
CA VAL A 253 4.27 -5.95 3.75
C VAL A 253 2.81 -6.32 3.48
N ASP A 254 2.36 -7.48 3.95
CA ASP A 254 0.96 -7.93 3.81
C ASP A 254 -0.05 -6.97 4.44
N ASP A 255 0.25 -6.47 5.64
CA ASP A 255 -0.59 -5.49 6.33
C ASP A 255 -0.52 -4.12 5.62
N ALA A 256 0.64 -3.77 5.05
CA ALA A 256 0.86 -2.52 4.34
C ALA A 256 0.05 -2.41 3.04
N ILE A 257 -0.13 -3.51 2.29
CA ILE A 257 -0.87 -3.52 1.01
C ILE A 257 -2.31 -3.03 1.20
N GLY A 258 -2.98 -3.52 2.25
CA GLY A 258 -4.35 -3.09 2.58
C GLY A 258 -4.42 -1.59 2.86
N LEU A 259 -3.42 -1.04 3.55
CA LEU A 259 -3.35 0.39 3.83
C LEU A 259 -3.00 1.22 2.59
N ALA A 260 -2.11 0.73 1.72
CA ALA A 260 -1.78 1.40 0.46
C ALA A 260 -3.01 1.51 -0.46
N ALA A 261 -3.84 0.46 -0.53
CA ALA A 261 -5.11 0.49 -1.25
C ALA A 261 -6.08 1.53 -0.66
N LYS A 262 -6.16 1.65 0.66
CA LYS A 262 -6.99 2.67 1.33
C LYS A 262 -6.45 4.09 1.11
N LEU A 263 -5.15 4.30 1.22
CA LEU A 263 -4.48 5.58 0.94
C LEU A 263 -4.76 6.03 -0.50
N ALA A 264 -4.64 5.12 -1.47
CA ALA A 264 -5.03 5.41 -2.84
C ALA A 264 -6.52 5.73 -2.93
N ASN A 265 -7.41 4.86 -2.45
CA ASN A 265 -8.85 5.01 -2.66
C ASN A 265 -9.50 6.18 -1.94
N VAL A 266 -9.09 6.47 -0.70
CA VAL A 266 -9.70 7.50 0.14
C VAL A 266 -8.98 8.85 0.00
N HIS A 267 -7.66 8.85 -0.09
CA HIS A 267 -6.82 10.06 -0.02
C HIS A 267 -6.11 10.40 -1.33
N ASP A 268 -6.33 9.63 -2.40
CA ASP A 268 -5.66 9.79 -3.71
C ASP A 268 -4.12 9.74 -3.65
N ASP A 269 -3.56 9.11 -2.60
CA ASP A 269 -2.12 8.84 -2.50
C ASP A 269 -1.79 7.52 -3.19
N VAL A 270 -1.43 7.59 -4.47
CA VAL A 270 -0.96 6.43 -5.23
C VAL A 270 0.50 6.09 -4.97
N SER A 271 1.25 6.96 -4.28
CA SER A 271 2.69 6.77 -4.02
C SER A 271 2.94 5.54 -3.17
N SER A 272 2.06 5.28 -2.19
CA SER A 272 2.12 4.11 -1.32
C SER A 272 1.99 2.78 -2.08
N LEU A 273 1.30 2.76 -3.24
CA LEU A 273 1.21 1.56 -4.07
C LEU A 273 2.57 1.22 -4.70
N PHE A 274 3.34 2.22 -5.13
CA PHE A 274 4.70 2.01 -5.63
C PHE A 274 5.65 1.56 -4.53
N GLU A 275 5.58 2.16 -3.34
CA GLU A 275 6.39 1.75 -2.19
C GLU A 275 6.11 0.28 -1.81
N CYS A 276 4.83 -0.14 -1.79
CA CYS A 276 4.46 -1.55 -1.61
C CYS A 276 4.98 -2.45 -2.73
N GLY A 277 4.82 -2.03 -3.99
CA GLY A 277 5.28 -2.82 -5.13
C GLY A 277 6.79 -3.05 -5.12
N THR A 278 7.58 -2.03 -4.76
CA THR A 278 9.03 -2.16 -4.56
C THR A 278 9.36 -3.11 -3.42
N ALA A 279 8.72 -2.95 -2.25
CA ALA A 279 8.96 -3.84 -1.10
C ALA A 279 8.62 -5.31 -1.41
N LEU A 280 7.56 -5.57 -2.17
CA LEU A 280 7.20 -6.91 -2.65
C LEU A 280 8.23 -7.45 -3.63
N ALA A 281 8.71 -6.65 -4.57
CA ALA A 281 9.73 -7.06 -5.54
C ALA A 281 11.06 -7.43 -4.84
N GLU A 282 11.52 -6.60 -3.91
CA GLU A 282 12.72 -6.86 -3.10
C GLU A 282 12.56 -8.13 -2.24
N GLY A 283 11.36 -8.39 -1.74
CA GLY A 283 11.00 -9.61 -1.02
C GLY A 283 10.84 -10.86 -1.89
N GLN A 284 11.21 -10.81 -3.18
CA GLN A 284 11.02 -11.89 -4.18
C GLN A 284 9.54 -12.29 -4.39
N ARG A 285 8.60 -11.41 -4.03
CA ARG A 285 7.14 -11.59 -4.20
C ARG A 285 6.66 -10.84 -5.44
N ALA A 286 7.40 -10.97 -6.54
CA ALA A 286 7.18 -10.26 -7.79
C ALA A 286 5.76 -10.45 -8.37
N ARG A 287 5.20 -11.66 -8.25
CA ARG A 287 3.83 -11.96 -8.69
C ARG A 287 2.77 -11.10 -8.00
N GLU A 288 2.93 -10.88 -6.70
CA GLU A 288 2.00 -10.07 -5.92
C GLU A 288 2.16 -8.58 -6.22
N ALA A 289 3.39 -8.12 -6.47
CA ALA A 289 3.65 -6.75 -6.93
C ALA A 289 2.92 -6.45 -8.25
N VAL A 290 3.01 -7.36 -9.23
CA VAL A 290 2.28 -7.22 -10.51
C VAL A 290 0.76 -7.25 -10.29
N GLN A 291 0.25 -8.11 -9.40
CA GLN A 291 -1.18 -8.12 -9.08
C GLN A 291 -1.67 -6.81 -8.47
N LEU A 292 -0.88 -6.22 -7.58
CA LEU A 292 -1.18 -4.90 -7.00
C LEU A 292 -1.23 -3.82 -8.09
N TYR A 293 -0.25 -3.79 -8.99
CA TYR A 293 -0.23 -2.84 -10.10
C TYR A 293 -1.36 -3.06 -11.11
N ASP A 294 -1.69 -4.31 -11.42
CA ASP A 294 -2.82 -4.71 -12.28
C ASP A 294 -4.15 -4.20 -11.71
N GLN A 295 -4.37 -4.38 -10.40
CA GLN A 295 -5.58 -3.91 -9.71
C GLN A 295 -5.78 -2.39 -9.79
N PHE A 296 -4.69 -1.62 -9.77
CA PHE A 296 -4.72 -0.15 -9.78
C PHE A 296 -4.25 0.46 -11.11
N ALA A 297 -4.16 -0.35 -12.18
CA ALA A 297 -3.50 0.04 -13.43
C ALA A 297 -4.05 1.33 -14.05
N ASP A 298 -5.39 1.48 -14.13
CA ASP A 298 -6.01 2.69 -14.69
C ASP A 298 -5.61 3.96 -13.94
N ARG A 299 -5.57 3.88 -12.61
CA ARG A 299 -5.25 5.03 -11.76
C ARG A 299 -3.77 5.37 -11.83
N LEU A 300 -2.92 4.34 -11.80
CA LEU A 300 -1.47 4.50 -11.88
C LEU A 300 -1.06 5.06 -13.25
N LEU A 301 -1.62 4.55 -14.35
CA LEU A 301 -1.39 5.06 -15.70
C LEU A 301 -1.80 6.53 -15.86
N ARG A 302 -2.91 6.94 -15.23
CA ARG A 302 -3.36 8.34 -15.27
C ARG A 302 -2.46 9.28 -14.46
N THR A 303 -1.90 8.79 -13.35
CA THR A 303 -1.19 9.64 -12.38
C THR A 303 0.29 9.71 -12.66
N ASP A 304 0.94 8.55 -12.89
CA ASP A 304 2.37 8.45 -13.17
C ASP A 304 2.67 7.16 -13.96
N SER A 305 2.38 7.18 -15.26
CA SER A 305 2.64 6.03 -16.14
C SER A 305 4.13 5.72 -16.26
N ALA A 306 5.00 6.74 -16.22
CA ALA A 306 6.44 6.56 -16.34
C ALA A 306 7.00 5.72 -15.18
N LYS A 307 6.65 6.07 -13.95
CA LYS A 307 7.07 5.33 -12.76
C LYS A 307 6.47 3.92 -12.70
N LEU A 308 5.25 3.73 -13.20
CA LEU A 308 4.65 2.40 -13.33
C LEU A 308 5.45 1.52 -14.28
N PHE A 309 5.80 2.01 -15.47
CA PHE A 309 6.58 1.23 -16.43
C PHE A 309 8.00 0.94 -15.93
N GLU A 310 8.63 1.90 -15.25
CA GLU A 310 9.93 1.68 -14.60
C GLU A 310 9.84 0.57 -13.55
N SER A 311 8.81 0.62 -12.68
CA SER A 311 8.58 -0.39 -11.64
C SER A 311 8.32 -1.77 -12.23
N LEU A 312 7.50 -1.86 -13.29
CA LEU A 312 7.22 -3.12 -13.98
C LEU A 312 8.47 -3.67 -14.69
N ARG A 313 9.30 -2.80 -15.29
CA ARG A 313 10.57 -3.21 -15.91
C ARG A 313 11.52 -3.83 -14.89
N ALA A 314 11.62 -3.24 -13.70
CA ALA A 314 12.42 -3.80 -12.61
C ALA A 314 11.91 -5.19 -12.21
N ILE A 315 10.59 -5.42 -12.26
CA ILE A 315 9.97 -6.70 -11.91
C ILE A 315 10.19 -7.79 -12.99
N LEU A 316 10.32 -7.42 -14.27
CA LEU A 316 10.49 -8.38 -15.38
C LEU A 316 11.63 -9.38 -15.16
N HIS A 317 12.73 -8.95 -14.53
CA HIS A 317 13.86 -9.83 -14.23
C HIS A 317 13.51 -10.96 -13.25
N TYR A 318 12.56 -10.73 -12.34
CA TYR A 318 12.15 -11.70 -11.32
C TYR A 318 11.06 -12.67 -11.80
N ILE A 319 10.43 -12.43 -12.95
CA ILE A 319 9.28 -13.20 -13.45
C ILE A 319 9.56 -13.94 -14.78
N GLN A 320 10.83 -14.13 -15.15
CA GLN A 320 11.21 -14.77 -16.43
C GLN A 320 10.60 -16.17 -16.61
N ASP A 321 10.43 -16.91 -15.51
CA ASP A 321 9.88 -18.26 -15.49
C ASP A 321 8.35 -18.31 -15.27
N ASP A 322 7.67 -17.16 -15.12
CA ASP A 322 6.22 -17.07 -14.92
C ASP A 322 5.54 -16.33 -16.10
N PRO A 323 5.22 -17.06 -17.19
CA PRO A 323 4.68 -16.45 -18.38
C PRO A 323 3.28 -15.85 -18.17
N GLN A 324 2.51 -16.35 -17.20
CA GLN A 324 1.17 -15.82 -16.90
C GLN A 324 1.24 -14.44 -16.24
N THR A 325 2.14 -14.27 -15.27
CA THR A 325 2.36 -12.97 -14.64
C THR A 325 2.94 -11.98 -15.65
N MET A 326 3.82 -12.45 -16.54
CA MET A 326 4.41 -11.63 -17.58
C MET A 326 3.39 -11.16 -18.64
N GLU A 327 2.38 -11.98 -18.98
CA GLU A 327 1.25 -11.57 -19.81
C GLU A 327 0.46 -10.41 -19.18
N LYS A 328 0.31 -10.36 -17.85
CA LYS A 328 -0.33 -9.23 -17.17
C LYS A 328 0.49 -7.95 -17.29
N VAL A 329 1.81 -8.06 -17.12
CA VAL A 329 2.71 -6.92 -17.33
C VAL A 329 2.54 -6.37 -18.74
N LEU A 330 2.59 -7.24 -19.76
CA LEU A 330 2.36 -6.87 -21.15
C LEU A 330 1.02 -6.15 -21.35
N ALA A 331 -0.07 -6.66 -20.74
CA ALA A 331 -1.38 -6.04 -20.84
C ALA A 331 -1.40 -4.61 -20.27
N ILE A 332 -0.67 -4.35 -19.18
CA ILE A 332 -0.54 -3.00 -18.61
C ILE A 332 0.24 -2.07 -19.55
N PHE A 333 1.35 -2.52 -20.14
CA PHE A 333 2.12 -1.77 -21.14
C PHE A 333 1.25 -1.41 -22.37
N GLN A 334 0.51 -2.39 -22.90
CA GLN A 334 -0.43 -2.19 -24.00
C GLN A 334 -1.52 -1.17 -23.66
N LYS A 335 -2.10 -1.27 -22.47
CA LYS A 335 -3.15 -0.36 -21.99
C LYS A 335 -2.65 1.08 -21.87
N GLY A 336 -1.40 1.27 -21.46
CA GLY A 336 -0.77 2.57 -21.37
C GLY A 336 -0.16 3.10 -22.68
N GLY A 337 -0.24 2.34 -23.78
CA GLY A 337 0.27 2.73 -25.09
C GLY A 337 1.80 2.78 -25.19
N GLU A 338 2.51 2.12 -24.28
CA GLU A 338 3.97 2.03 -24.27
C GLU A 338 4.38 0.82 -25.12
N SER A 339 5.09 1.07 -26.23
CA SER A 339 5.47 0.04 -27.19
C SER A 339 6.96 -0.27 -27.23
N SER A 340 7.81 0.49 -26.54
CA SER A 340 9.27 0.32 -26.62
C SER A 340 9.74 -1.00 -25.99
N GLN A 341 8.96 -1.58 -25.07
CA GLN A 341 9.31 -2.84 -24.42
C GLN A 341 8.60 -4.07 -24.99
N PHE A 342 7.77 -3.91 -26.02
CA PHE A 342 7.03 -5.06 -26.58
C PHE A 342 7.95 -6.12 -27.16
N THR A 343 9.02 -5.73 -27.83
CA THR A 343 10.03 -6.68 -28.33
C THR A 343 10.65 -7.49 -27.20
N ASP A 344 11.21 -6.82 -26.19
CA ASP A 344 11.82 -7.48 -25.02
C ASP A 344 10.84 -8.42 -24.30
N ILE A 345 9.60 -7.96 -24.08
CA ILE A 345 8.57 -8.74 -23.38
C ILE A 345 8.08 -9.92 -24.23
N TYR A 346 7.87 -9.74 -25.53
CA TYR A 346 7.48 -10.85 -26.41
C TYR A 346 8.59 -11.89 -26.54
N GLU A 347 9.85 -11.48 -26.58
CA GLU A 347 10.98 -12.42 -26.58
C GLU A 347 10.97 -13.28 -25.33
N LEU A 348 10.93 -12.65 -24.15
CA LEU A 348 10.91 -13.36 -22.88
C LEU A 348 9.68 -14.29 -22.75
N LEU A 349 8.49 -13.84 -23.16
CA LEU A 349 7.28 -14.67 -23.20
C LEU A 349 7.40 -15.86 -24.14
N ALA A 350 7.93 -15.65 -25.36
CA ALA A 350 8.10 -16.71 -26.33
C ALA A 350 9.04 -17.81 -25.80
N HIS A 351 10.20 -17.42 -25.25
CA HIS A 351 11.16 -18.35 -24.66
C HIS A 351 10.58 -19.09 -23.45
N SER A 352 9.91 -18.37 -22.54
CA SER A 352 9.26 -18.96 -21.36
C SER A 352 8.20 -19.98 -21.75
N TYR A 353 7.40 -19.70 -22.78
CA TYR A 353 6.39 -20.65 -23.28
C TYR A 353 6.98 -21.90 -23.95
N VAL A 354 8.09 -21.77 -24.68
CA VAL A 354 8.82 -22.95 -25.19
C VAL A 354 9.31 -23.83 -24.04
N GLN A 355 9.90 -23.24 -22.99
CA GLN A 355 10.38 -23.98 -21.82
C GLN A 355 9.26 -24.65 -21.04
N SER A 356 8.11 -23.98 -20.90
CA SER A 356 6.92 -24.52 -20.23
C SER A 356 6.21 -25.63 -21.02
N GLY A 357 6.65 -25.94 -22.24
CA GLY A 357 6.05 -26.96 -23.09
C GLY A 357 4.74 -26.54 -23.76
N ASN A 358 4.51 -25.23 -23.93
CA ASN A 358 3.35 -24.69 -24.64
C ASN A 358 3.76 -24.02 -25.96
N PRO A 359 4.13 -24.81 -26.99
CA PRO A 359 4.63 -24.28 -28.25
C PRO A 359 3.58 -23.50 -29.05
N GLU A 360 2.28 -23.70 -28.79
CA GLU A 360 1.22 -22.93 -29.45
C GLU A 360 1.27 -21.45 -29.09
N LYS A 361 1.36 -21.13 -27.80
CA LYS A 361 1.51 -19.76 -27.33
C LYS A 361 2.87 -19.18 -27.72
N ALA A 362 3.94 -19.96 -27.63
CA ALA A 362 5.26 -19.52 -28.09
C ALA A 362 5.26 -19.09 -29.57
N ARG A 363 4.58 -19.87 -30.43
CA ARG A 363 4.41 -19.52 -31.85
C ARG A 363 3.69 -18.18 -32.05
N GLU A 364 2.68 -17.89 -31.23
CA GLU A 364 1.95 -16.62 -31.30
C GLU A 364 2.88 -15.43 -31.03
N TYR A 365 3.70 -15.50 -29.98
CA TYR A 365 4.63 -14.43 -29.64
C TYR A 365 5.78 -14.30 -30.64
N TYR A 366 6.35 -15.41 -31.13
CA TYR A 366 7.33 -15.34 -32.22
C TYR A 366 6.76 -14.77 -33.51
N ARG A 367 5.48 -15.02 -33.82
CA ARG A 367 4.81 -14.35 -34.96
C ARG A 367 4.75 -12.83 -34.74
N LYS A 368 4.30 -12.38 -33.56
CA LYS A 368 4.26 -10.94 -33.22
C LYS A 368 5.65 -10.30 -33.29
N LEU A 369 6.70 -11.01 -32.87
CA LEU A 369 8.10 -10.55 -33.01
C LEU A 369 8.51 -10.39 -34.47
N THR A 370 8.21 -11.36 -35.34
CA THR A 370 8.53 -11.25 -36.77
C THR A 370 7.75 -10.13 -37.48
N GLU A 371 6.57 -9.77 -37.00
CA GLU A 371 5.79 -8.64 -37.50
C GLU A 371 6.41 -7.30 -37.09
N LEU A 372 6.93 -7.20 -35.86
CA LEU A 372 7.59 -6.00 -35.34
C LEU A 372 9.01 -5.81 -35.91
N GLU A 373 9.77 -6.90 -36.05
CA GLU A 373 11.15 -6.89 -36.56
C GLU A 373 11.35 -7.85 -37.75
N PRO A 374 10.85 -7.52 -38.95
CA PRO A 374 10.97 -8.41 -40.12
C PRO A 374 12.41 -8.68 -40.57
N ALA A 375 13.35 -7.80 -40.20
CA ALA A 375 14.76 -7.91 -40.55
C ALA A 375 15.53 -8.90 -39.63
N ASN A 376 14.96 -9.27 -38.48
CA ASN A 376 15.63 -10.13 -37.52
C ASN A 376 15.44 -11.62 -37.88
N GLN A 377 16.47 -12.20 -38.51
CA GLN A 377 16.45 -13.60 -38.96
C GLN A 377 16.31 -14.61 -37.82
N MET A 378 16.72 -14.26 -36.59
CA MET A 378 16.59 -15.15 -35.43
C MET A 378 15.12 -15.41 -35.08
N HIS A 379 14.28 -14.38 -35.11
CA HIS A 379 12.84 -14.51 -34.83
C HIS A 379 12.16 -15.39 -35.87
N ALA A 380 12.50 -15.23 -37.15
CA ALA A 380 11.99 -16.07 -38.23
C ALA A 380 12.42 -17.54 -38.06
N THR A 381 13.67 -17.77 -37.68
CA THR A 381 14.21 -19.12 -37.44
C THR A 381 13.54 -19.79 -36.23
N ASN A 382 13.39 -19.06 -35.12
CA ASN A 382 12.74 -19.57 -33.91
C ASN A 382 11.25 -19.87 -34.16
N LEU A 383 10.55 -19.01 -34.90
CA LEU A 383 9.16 -19.26 -35.32
C LEU A 383 9.05 -20.54 -36.15
N GLN A 384 9.96 -20.73 -37.10
CA GLN A 384 10.02 -21.94 -37.92
C GLN A 384 10.23 -23.18 -37.06
N GLN A 385 11.21 -23.16 -36.15
CA GLN A 385 11.51 -24.28 -35.25
C GLN A 385 10.32 -24.67 -34.37
N VAL A 386 9.65 -23.69 -33.73
CA VAL A 386 8.46 -23.95 -32.90
C VAL A 386 7.30 -24.48 -33.75
N THR A 387 7.15 -23.98 -34.98
CA THR A 387 6.12 -24.46 -35.91
C THR A 387 6.40 -25.88 -36.39
N GLU A 388 7.66 -26.24 -36.62
CA GLU A 388 8.08 -27.60 -36.96
C GLU A 388 7.90 -28.56 -35.79
N GLN A 389 8.13 -28.13 -34.53
CA GLN A 389 7.81 -28.93 -33.34
C GLN A 389 6.29 -29.22 -33.24
N LEU A 390 5.45 -28.22 -33.48
CA LEU A 390 3.99 -28.40 -33.55
C LEU A 390 3.57 -29.28 -34.73
N GLY A 391 4.24 -29.14 -35.87
CA GLY A 391 3.99 -29.93 -37.07
C GLY A 391 4.40 -31.40 -36.91
N SER A 392 5.58 -31.66 -36.34
CA SER A 392 6.12 -33.01 -36.11
C SER A 392 5.34 -33.80 -35.05
N ALA A 393 4.78 -33.12 -34.05
CA ALA A 393 3.81 -33.73 -33.12
C ALA A 393 2.52 -34.20 -33.83
N ASN A 394 2.15 -33.59 -34.95
CA ASN A 394 0.94 -33.91 -35.73
C ASN A 394 1.19 -34.71 -37.03
N LEU A 395 2.43 -34.89 -37.49
CA LEU A 395 2.75 -35.50 -38.80
C LEU A 395 3.68 -36.72 -38.74
N GLY A 396 3.93 -37.29 -37.56
CA GLY A 396 5.01 -38.28 -37.40
C GLY A 396 4.64 -39.76 -37.23
N HIS A 397 3.38 -40.12 -36.93
CA HIS A 397 3.07 -41.52 -36.59
C HIS A 397 2.37 -42.26 -37.73
N VAL A 398 3.17 -42.84 -38.63
CA VAL A 398 2.68 -43.84 -39.59
C VAL A 398 2.33 -45.10 -38.81
N ILE A 399 1.03 -45.39 -38.69
CA ILE A 399 0.50 -46.55 -37.96
C ILE A 399 1.25 -47.83 -38.33
N THR A 400 1.86 -48.52 -37.37
CA THR A 400 2.50 -49.82 -37.60
C THR A 400 1.47 -50.93 -37.74
N ALA A 401 1.89 -52.10 -38.23
CA ALA A 401 0.99 -53.25 -38.33
C ALA A 401 0.51 -53.75 -36.95
N GLU A 402 1.34 -53.62 -35.92
CA GLU A 402 1.03 -54.01 -34.54
C GLU A 402 0.05 -53.02 -33.89
N GLU A 403 0.29 -51.71 -34.03
CA GLU A 403 -0.64 -50.68 -33.54
C GLU A 403 -1.96 -50.70 -34.29
N GLY A 404 -1.92 -50.91 -35.61
CA GLY A 404 -3.12 -51.09 -36.42
C GLY A 404 -3.91 -52.32 -36.00
N ALA A 405 -3.25 -53.44 -35.69
CA ALA A 405 -3.91 -54.65 -35.25
C ALA A 405 -4.54 -54.46 -33.86
N GLY A 406 -3.83 -53.81 -32.93
CA GLY A 406 -4.35 -53.48 -31.60
C GLY A 406 -5.59 -52.58 -31.65
N LEU A 407 -5.55 -51.51 -32.44
CA LEU A 407 -6.70 -50.63 -32.64
C LEU A 407 -7.89 -51.36 -33.27
N MET A 408 -7.65 -52.24 -34.24
CA MET A 408 -8.71 -53.02 -34.86
C MET A 408 -9.33 -54.03 -33.89
N ASP A 409 -8.52 -54.70 -33.07
CA ASP A 409 -8.97 -55.64 -32.04
C ASP A 409 -9.81 -54.91 -30.97
N GLU A 410 -9.41 -53.70 -30.56
CA GLU A 410 -10.17 -52.86 -29.62
C GLU A 410 -11.52 -52.40 -30.20
N LEU A 411 -11.55 -52.01 -31.48
CA LEU A 411 -12.79 -51.61 -32.15
C LEU A 411 -13.73 -52.80 -32.34
N GLU A 412 -13.20 -53.98 -32.64
CA GLU A 412 -14.01 -55.20 -32.73
C GLU A 412 -14.57 -55.60 -31.35
N ALA A 413 -13.75 -55.53 -30.29
CA ALA A 413 -14.16 -55.92 -28.94
C ALA A 413 -15.27 -55.03 -28.36
N ASN A 414 -15.28 -53.74 -28.73
CA ASN A 414 -16.23 -52.75 -28.24
C ASN A 414 -17.36 -52.43 -29.24
N ALA A 415 -17.42 -53.13 -30.38
CA ALA A 415 -18.39 -52.88 -31.43
C ALA A 415 -19.83 -53.24 -31.00
N PRO A 416 -20.82 -52.37 -31.26
CA PRO A 416 -22.22 -52.71 -31.04
C PRO A 416 -22.67 -53.76 -32.07
N PHE A 417 -23.49 -54.70 -31.61
CA PHE A 417 -24.04 -55.74 -32.47
C PHE A 417 -25.10 -55.16 -33.42
N ILE A 418 -24.93 -55.41 -34.72
CA ILE A 418 -25.91 -55.05 -35.76
C ILE A 418 -26.48 -56.34 -36.35
N GLU A 419 -27.80 -56.52 -36.28
CA GLU A 419 -28.48 -57.68 -36.86
C GLU A 419 -28.56 -57.53 -38.39
N GLN A 420 -27.91 -58.46 -39.11
CA GLN A 420 -27.96 -58.54 -40.57
C GLN A 420 -28.58 -59.88 -40.98
N ARG A 421 -29.59 -59.83 -41.86
CA ARG A 421 -30.33 -61.00 -42.34
C ARG A 421 -30.04 -61.25 -43.81
N TYR A 422 -29.74 -62.50 -44.13
CA TYR A 422 -29.47 -62.99 -45.48
C TYR A 422 -30.34 -64.21 -45.77
N ASP A 423 -30.50 -64.56 -47.04
CA ASP A 423 -31.11 -65.82 -47.44
C ASP A 423 -30.29 -67.01 -46.92
N ASP A 424 -30.94 -68.14 -46.66
CA ASP A 424 -30.34 -69.30 -45.98
C ASP A 424 -29.02 -69.77 -46.61
N GLU A 425 -28.91 -69.73 -47.95
CA GLU A 425 -27.70 -70.12 -48.68
C GLU A 425 -26.52 -69.18 -48.40
N VAL A 426 -26.76 -67.87 -48.42
CA VAL A 426 -25.75 -66.84 -48.14
C VAL A 426 -25.39 -66.83 -46.66
N ALA A 427 -26.39 -66.97 -45.77
CA ALA A 427 -26.17 -67.04 -44.33
C ALA A 427 -25.29 -68.25 -43.95
N MET A 428 -25.52 -69.41 -44.57
CA MET A 428 -24.69 -70.61 -44.38
C MET A 428 -23.28 -70.42 -44.96
N SER A 429 -23.14 -69.77 -46.12
CA SER A 429 -21.84 -69.46 -46.72
C SER A 429 -20.99 -68.54 -45.84
N VAL A 430 -21.55 -67.43 -45.35
CA VAL A 430 -20.87 -66.50 -44.45
C VAL A 430 -20.49 -67.18 -43.14
N LYS A 431 -21.39 -67.98 -42.55
CA LYS A 431 -21.11 -68.72 -41.33
C LYS A 431 -19.99 -69.74 -41.51
N ALA A 432 -19.99 -70.49 -42.62
CA ALA A 432 -18.92 -71.43 -42.95
C ALA A 432 -17.58 -70.71 -43.09
N ALA A 433 -17.55 -69.59 -43.83
CA ALA A 433 -16.33 -68.81 -44.02
C ALA A 433 -15.75 -68.25 -42.72
N LEU A 434 -16.60 -67.73 -41.82
CA LEU A 434 -16.17 -67.26 -40.49
C LEU A 434 -15.62 -68.42 -39.64
N THR A 435 -16.28 -69.59 -39.67
CA THR A 435 -15.85 -70.79 -38.93
C THR A 435 -14.51 -71.31 -39.45
N ASP A 436 -14.33 -71.38 -40.77
CA ASP A 436 -13.08 -71.81 -41.40
C ASP A 436 -11.94 -70.84 -41.08
N ALA A 437 -12.21 -69.53 -41.11
CA ALA A 437 -11.23 -68.51 -40.74
C ALA A 437 -10.80 -68.64 -39.26
N GLU A 438 -11.75 -68.84 -38.35
CA GLU A 438 -11.46 -69.09 -36.92
C GLU A 438 -10.64 -70.37 -36.73
N LEU A 439 -10.94 -71.43 -37.48
CA LEU A 439 -10.18 -72.68 -37.44
C LEU A 439 -8.73 -72.42 -37.88
N PHE A 440 -8.50 -71.73 -39.00
CA PHE A 440 -7.15 -71.38 -39.46
C PHE A 440 -6.40 -70.49 -38.46
N MET A 441 -7.10 -69.56 -37.80
CA MET A 441 -6.53 -68.74 -36.73
C MET A 441 -6.11 -69.59 -35.51
N SER A 442 -6.89 -70.59 -35.12
CA SER A 442 -6.56 -71.50 -34.02
C SER A 442 -5.29 -72.33 -34.28
N TYR A 443 -5.00 -72.64 -35.54
CA TYR A 443 -3.76 -73.31 -35.98
C TYR A 443 -2.63 -72.33 -36.32
N ASN A 444 -2.77 -71.05 -35.95
CA ASN A 444 -1.80 -69.99 -36.21
C ASN A 444 -1.45 -69.83 -37.71
N MET A 445 -2.46 -69.96 -38.58
CA MET A 445 -2.35 -69.81 -40.03
C MET A 445 -3.18 -68.60 -40.55
N PRO A 446 -2.87 -67.35 -40.15
CA PRO A 446 -3.70 -66.18 -40.45
C PRO A 446 -3.82 -65.85 -41.94
N VAL A 447 -2.79 -66.15 -42.75
CA VAL A 447 -2.83 -65.90 -44.19
C VAL A 447 -3.84 -66.82 -44.89
N LYS A 448 -3.98 -68.08 -44.44
CA LYS A 448 -4.97 -69.02 -44.98
C LYS A 448 -6.39 -68.72 -44.51
N ALA A 449 -6.54 -67.99 -43.40
CA ALA A 449 -7.85 -67.54 -42.91
C ALA A 449 -8.48 -66.47 -43.83
N LEU A 450 -7.69 -65.78 -44.67
CA LEU A 450 -8.20 -64.81 -45.63
C LEU A 450 -9.00 -65.47 -46.77
N ASP A 451 -8.54 -66.63 -47.25
CA ASP A 451 -9.13 -67.30 -48.42
C ASP A 451 -10.64 -67.58 -48.29
N PRO A 452 -11.15 -68.21 -47.21
CA PRO A 452 -12.58 -68.45 -47.05
C PRO A 452 -13.39 -67.14 -46.90
N LEU A 453 -12.83 -66.12 -46.23
CA LEU A 453 -13.51 -64.82 -46.04
C LEU A 453 -13.63 -64.04 -47.35
N ILE A 454 -12.56 -64.00 -48.15
CA ILE A 454 -12.54 -63.36 -49.47
C ILE A 454 -13.50 -64.09 -50.42
N ALA A 455 -13.60 -65.42 -50.33
CA ALA A 455 -14.53 -66.19 -51.15
C ALA A 455 -16.01 -65.89 -50.83
N ALA A 456 -16.33 -65.61 -49.56
CA ALA A 456 -17.69 -65.26 -49.14
C ALA A 456 -18.05 -63.78 -49.34
N LEU A 457 -17.06 -62.87 -49.36
CA LEU A 457 -17.27 -61.42 -49.50
C LEU A 457 -18.17 -61.01 -50.69
N PRO A 458 -18.05 -61.58 -51.92
CA PRO A 458 -18.92 -61.21 -53.04
C PRO A 458 -20.40 -61.51 -52.82
N SER A 459 -20.72 -62.54 -52.04
CA SER A 459 -22.10 -62.93 -51.71
C SER A 459 -22.72 -62.04 -50.63
N ALA A 460 -21.88 -61.46 -49.76
CA ALA A 460 -22.30 -60.59 -48.66
C ALA A 460 -21.28 -59.44 -48.44
N PRO A 461 -21.21 -58.46 -49.38
CA PRO A 461 -20.15 -57.44 -49.37
C PRO A 461 -20.24 -56.48 -48.18
N ARG A 462 -21.44 -56.32 -47.61
CA ARG A 462 -21.71 -55.48 -46.44
C ARG A 462 -21.91 -56.29 -45.14
N ASP A 463 -21.52 -57.58 -45.09
CA ASP A 463 -21.59 -58.32 -43.82
C ASP A 463 -20.57 -57.75 -42.83
N LEU A 464 -21.05 -57.35 -41.66
CA LEU A 464 -20.29 -56.65 -40.63
C LEU A 464 -19.15 -57.54 -40.11
N ARG A 465 -19.47 -58.79 -39.77
CA ARG A 465 -18.51 -59.73 -39.15
C ARG A 465 -17.40 -60.08 -40.13
N LEU A 466 -17.77 -60.28 -41.38
CA LEU A 466 -16.83 -60.59 -42.44
C LEU A 466 -15.86 -59.44 -42.69
N ASN A 467 -16.36 -58.19 -42.76
CA ASN A 467 -15.51 -57.01 -42.92
C ASN A 467 -14.64 -56.72 -41.69
N GLN A 468 -15.12 -56.97 -40.46
CA GLN A 468 -14.30 -56.86 -39.25
C GLN A 468 -13.13 -57.87 -39.26
N ARG A 469 -13.42 -59.14 -39.56
CA ARG A 469 -12.37 -60.18 -39.63
C ARG A 469 -11.38 -59.92 -40.76
N LEU A 470 -11.84 -59.50 -41.94
CA LEU A 470 -10.96 -59.13 -43.04
C LEU A 470 -10.08 -57.93 -42.70
N ALA A 471 -10.63 -56.86 -42.11
CA ALA A 471 -9.86 -55.69 -41.68
C ALA A 471 -8.73 -56.09 -40.73
N ALA A 472 -9.03 -56.89 -39.69
CA ALA A 472 -8.03 -57.35 -38.72
C ALA A 472 -6.92 -58.20 -39.38
N LEU A 473 -7.28 -59.13 -40.26
CA LEU A 473 -6.32 -60.00 -40.94
C LEU A 473 -5.48 -59.24 -41.98
N HIS A 474 -6.08 -58.32 -42.74
CA HIS A 474 -5.36 -57.47 -43.69
C HIS A 474 -4.36 -56.57 -42.98
N THR A 475 -4.73 -55.98 -41.84
CA THR A 475 -3.83 -55.15 -41.03
C THR A 475 -2.64 -55.96 -40.51
N ARG A 476 -2.89 -57.15 -39.93
CA ARG A 476 -1.82 -58.06 -39.47
C ARG A 476 -0.92 -58.54 -40.60
N ALA A 477 -1.46 -58.68 -41.81
CA ALA A 477 -0.71 -59.04 -43.02
C ALA A 477 0.01 -57.84 -43.68
N GLY A 478 -0.10 -56.63 -43.11
CA GLY A 478 0.49 -55.39 -43.67
C GLY A 478 -0.18 -54.90 -44.96
N ARG A 479 -1.35 -55.42 -45.30
CA ARG A 479 -2.17 -55.08 -46.48
C ARG A 479 -3.10 -53.91 -46.16
N PHE A 480 -2.51 -52.72 -45.96
CA PHE A 480 -3.23 -51.55 -45.45
C PHE A 480 -4.25 -50.96 -46.42
N ALA A 481 -4.06 -51.14 -47.73
CA ALA A 481 -5.02 -50.67 -48.73
C ALA A 481 -6.34 -51.46 -48.63
N GLU A 482 -6.23 -52.78 -48.52
CA GLU A 482 -7.35 -53.70 -48.35
C GLU A 482 -8.02 -53.52 -46.98
N ALA A 483 -7.23 -53.29 -45.92
CA ALA A 483 -7.74 -52.97 -44.60
C ALA A 483 -8.54 -51.65 -44.58
N ALA A 484 -8.07 -50.61 -45.30
CA ALA A 484 -8.78 -49.34 -45.44
C ALA A 484 -10.16 -49.52 -46.10
N VAL A 485 -10.23 -50.30 -47.18
CA VAL A 485 -11.51 -50.61 -47.86
C VAL A 485 -12.49 -51.31 -46.92
N CYS A 486 -12.03 -52.25 -46.11
CA CYS A 486 -12.86 -52.90 -45.11
C CYS A 486 -13.35 -51.88 -44.05
N CYS A 487 -12.47 -51.00 -43.56
CA CYS A 487 -12.82 -49.97 -42.58
C CYS A 487 -13.83 -48.94 -43.13
N ARG A 488 -13.73 -48.54 -44.40
CA ARG A 488 -14.73 -47.69 -45.08
C ARG A 488 -16.09 -48.38 -45.20
N THR A 489 -16.10 -49.68 -45.46
CA THR A 489 -17.33 -50.48 -45.48
C THR A 489 -17.95 -50.54 -44.08
N LEU A 490 -17.15 -50.73 -43.03
CA LEU A 490 -17.60 -50.72 -41.64
C LEU A 490 -18.11 -49.35 -41.20
N GLU A 491 -17.42 -48.27 -41.56
CA GLU A 491 -17.88 -46.87 -41.37
C GLU A 491 -19.29 -46.70 -41.94
N SER A 492 -19.50 -47.09 -43.20
CA SER A 492 -20.82 -46.99 -43.83
C SER A 492 -21.88 -47.87 -43.14
N ILE A 493 -21.54 -49.07 -42.68
CA ILE A 493 -22.48 -49.94 -41.95
C ILE A 493 -22.89 -49.31 -40.60
N TYR A 494 -21.94 -48.79 -39.81
CA TYR A 494 -22.23 -48.14 -38.53
C TYR A 494 -22.96 -46.81 -38.70
N HIS A 495 -22.63 -46.05 -39.74
CA HIS A 495 -23.34 -44.82 -40.09
C HIS A 495 -24.82 -45.10 -40.40
N ASP A 496 -25.09 -46.09 -41.27
CA ASP A 496 -26.45 -46.49 -41.64
C ASP A 496 -27.24 -47.04 -40.44
N ALA A 497 -26.57 -47.67 -39.47
CA ALA A 497 -27.16 -48.19 -38.24
C ALA A 497 -27.34 -47.14 -37.12
N GLY A 498 -26.92 -45.88 -37.33
CA GLY A 498 -27.07 -44.78 -36.36
C GLY A 498 -25.98 -44.71 -35.28
N HIS A 499 -24.87 -45.44 -35.45
CA HIS A 499 -23.73 -45.46 -34.55
C HIS A 499 -22.63 -44.50 -35.05
N ALA A 500 -22.86 -43.19 -34.86
CA ALA A 500 -21.96 -42.14 -35.36
C ALA A 500 -20.55 -42.20 -34.76
N ASP A 501 -20.44 -42.55 -33.47
CA ASP A 501 -19.15 -42.65 -32.78
C ASP A 501 -18.30 -43.79 -33.35
N GLU A 502 -18.89 -44.97 -33.56
CA GLU A 502 -18.23 -46.12 -34.19
C GLU A 502 -17.86 -45.83 -35.64
N ALA A 503 -18.77 -45.20 -36.40
CA ALA A 503 -18.49 -44.79 -37.77
C ALA A 503 -17.28 -43.84 -37.83
N SER A 504 -17.20 -42.87 -36.91
CA SER A 504 -16.05 -41.96 -36.81
C SER A 504 -14.76 -42.72 -36.49
N LYS A 505 -14.79 -43.67 -35.55
CA LYS A 505 -13.60 -44.48 -35.20
C LYS A 505 -13.08 -45.30 -36.38
N TYR A 506 -13.98 -45.92 -37.15
CA TYR A 506 -13.60 -46.66 -38.36
C TYR A 506 -13.14 -45.73 -39.51
N SER A 507 -13.74 -44.54 -39.64
CA SER A 507 -13.26 -43.50 -40.57
C SER A 507 -11.85 -43.03 -40.23
N ASP A 508 -11.57 -42.77 -38.95
CA ASP A 508 -10.25 -42.34 -38.48
C ASP A 508 -9.19 -43.43 -38.73
N LEU A 509 -9.53 -44.69 -38.48
CA LEU A 509 -8.64 -45.81 -38.75
C LEU A 509 -8.41 -46.00 -40.25
N ALA A 510 -9.45 -45.88 -41.08
CA ALA A 510 -9.33 -45.91 -42.54
C ALA A 510 -8.41 -44.80 -43.06
N ALA A 511 -8.56 -43.57 -42.56
CA ALA A 511 -7.71 -42.44 -42.91
C ALA A 511 -6.23 -42.70 -42.54
N LYS A 512 -5.96 -43.31 -41.38
CA LYS A 512 -4.59 -43.70 -40.96
C LYS A 512 -3.99 -44.74 -41.92
N TYR A 513 -4.77 -45.72 -42.37
CA TYR A 513 -4.32 -46.70 -43.36
C TYR A 513 -4.10 -46.08 -44.76
N GLU A 514 -5.01 -45.22 -45.22
CA GLU A 514 -4.90 -44.51 -46.50
C GLU A 514 -3.67 -43.60 -46.54
N GLN A 515 -3.38 -42.90 -45.43
CA GLN A 515 -2.19 -42.06 -45.28
C GLN A 515 -0.89 -42.86 -45.44
N ARG A 516 -0.89 -44.15 -45.04
CA ARG A 516 0.24 -45.06 -45.23
C ARG A 516 0.39 -45.54 -46.67
N VAL A 517 -0.71 -45.65 -47.41
CA VAL A 517 -0.74 -46.17 -48.79
C VAL A 517 -0.50 -45.07 -49.82
N ALA A 518 -0.81 -43.81 -49.51
CA ALA A 518 -0.67 -42.69 -50.45
C ALA A 518 0.80 -42.46 -50.88
N PRO A 519 1.12 -42.44 -52.19
CA PRO A 519 2.45 -42.05 -52.64
C PRO A 519 2.72 -40.58 -52.31
N ALA A 520 3.95 -40.25 -51.93
CA ALA A 520 4.40 -38.96 -51.41
C ALA A 520 4.26 -37.74 -52.37
N GLY A 521 3.49 -37.83 -53.46
CA GLY A 521 3.49 -36.85 -54.55
C GLY A 521 2.20 -36.04 -54.77
N ILE A 522 1.07 -36.35 -54.13
CA ILE A 522 -0.17 -35.58 -54.32
C ILE A 522 -0.85 -35.34 -52.97
N ARG A 523 -0.42 -34.29 -52.27
CA ARG A 523 -1.17 -33.70 -51.15
C ARG A 523 -1.63 -32.31 -51.59
N SER A 524 -2.78 -32.23 -52.25
CA SER A 524 -3.48 -30.96 -52.48
C SER A 524 -4.73 -30.89 -51.61
N LYS A 525 -4.83 -29.78 -50.89
CA LYS A 525 -5.93 -29.26 -50.08
C LYS A 525 -7.32 -29.79 -50.47
N ALA A 526 -8.03 -30.33 -49.48
CA ALA A 526 -9.48 -30.24 -49.40
C ALA A 526 -9.93 -30.39 -47.96
N THR A 527 -10.27 -29.27 -47.31
CA THR A 527 -11.24 -29.25 -46.21
C THR A 527 -12.38 -28.32 -46.62
N ALA A 528 -13.54 -28.96 -46.82
CA ALA A 528 -14.92 -28.52 -46.68
C ALA A 528 -15.36 -27.14 -47.23
N THR A 529 -16.28 -27.16 -48.22
CA THR A 529 -17.71 -26.89 -47.96
C THR A 529 -18.59 -27.29 -49.16
N GLN A 530 -19.78 -27.80 -48.84
CA GLN A 530 -20.84 -28.30 -49.73
C GLN A 530 -21.57 -27.16 -50.47
N ALA A 531 -22.10 -27.42 -51.67
CA ALA A 531 -23.53 -27.31 -52.02
C ALA A 531 -23.80 -27.30 -53.55
N GLU A 532 -24.80 -28.12 -53.93
CA GLU A 532 -25.79 -27.91 -55.01
C GLU A 532 -25.52 -28.20 -56.51
N HIS A 533 -26.25 -29.23 -56.97
CA HIS A 533 -27.13 -29.29 -58.15
C HIS A 533 -26.60 -29.04 -59.58
N ALA A 534 -26.69 -30.14 -60.34
CA ALA A 534 -27.39 -30.28 -61.63
C ALA A 534 -26.72 -29.87 -62.96
N ARG A 535 -26.68 -30.89 -63.84
CA ARG A 535 -26.85 -30.91 -65.31
C ARG A 535 -25.71 -30.46 -66.23
N ALA A 536 -25.23 -31.48 -66.95
CA ALA A 536 -25.15 -31.60 -68.41
C ALA A 536 -24.15 -30.74 -69.21
N GLY A 537 -23.48 -31.42 -70.15
CA GLY A 537 -22.96 -30.83 -71.38
C GLY A 537 -21.43 -30.88 -71.48
N THR A 538 -20.91 -31.87 -72.20
CA THR A 538 -20.27 -31.72 -73.53
C THR A 538 -18.75 -31.90 -73.53
N VAL A 539 -18.33 -32.57 -74.59
CA VAL A 539 -17.04 -33.13 -74.95
C VAL A 539 -16.15 -32.08 -75.63
N GLN A 540 -14.83 -32.14 -75.43
CA GLN A 540 -13.76 -31.89 -76.43
C GLN A 540 -12.39 -32.16 -75.75
N GLU A 541 -11.67 -33.24 -76.07
CA GLU A 541 -10.73 -33.48 -77.18
C GLU A 541 -9.36 -32.75 -77.10
N PHE A 542 -8.33 -33.57 -76.80
CA PHE A 542 -6.92 -33.63 -77.21
C PHE A 542 -6.13 -32.40 -77.73
N GLU A 543 -4.85 -32.29 -77.30
CA GLU A 543 -3.70 -32.52 -78.20
C GLU A 543 -2.33 -32.67 -77.47
N ILE A 544 -1.43 -33.37 -78.14
CA ILE A 544 -0.11 -33.92 -77.73
C ILE A 544 0.99 -33.18 -78.52
N ALA A 545 2.18 -32.95 -77.93
CA ALA A 545 3.53 -33.25 -78.48
C ALA A 545 4.67 -32.32 -77.99
N ALA A 546 5.88 -32.90 -77.88
CA ALA A 546 7.16 -32.40 -77.36
C ALA A 546 8.17 -32.07 -78.53
N PRO A 547 9.53 -32.15 -78.44
CA PRO A 547 10.58 -31.74 -77.46
C PRO A 547 11.83 -31.01 -78.11
N VAL A 548 12.99 -31.00 -77.40
CA VAL A 548 14.45 -30.85 -77.73
C VAL A 548 15.03 -29.42 -77.98
N SER A 549 16.27 -29.01 -77.64
CA SER A 549 17.58 -29.65 -77.32
C SER A 549 18.65 -28.64 -76.79
N ASP A 550 19.63 -29.14 -76.01
CA ASP A 550 21.00 -28.60 -75.68
C ASP A 550 21.99 -28.67 -76.91
N PRO A 551 23.30 -28.22 -76.93
CA PRO A 551 24.34 -28.30 -75.86
C PRO A 551 25.59 -27.33 -75.84
N PHE A 552 26.38 -27.42 -74.73
CA PHE A 552 27.87 -27.33 -74.49
C PHE A 552 28.81 -26.18 -74.99
N SER A 553 29.70 -25.65 -74.10
CA SER A 553 31.20 -25.78 -74.11
C SER A 553 31.96 -24.84 -73.12
N GLU A 554 33.04 -25.35 -72.51
CA GLU A 554 34.07 -24.78 -71.57
C GLU A 554 35.45 -24.60 -72.32
N PRO A 555 36.69 -24.36 -71.76
CA PRO A 555 37.21 -24.00 -70.40
C PRO A 555 38.45 -23.01 -70.29
N ALA A 556 38.78 -22.57 -69.04
CA ALA A 556 40.06 -22.35 -68.26
C ALA A 556 41.40 -21.78 -68.88
N PRO A 557 42.52 -21.43 -68.14
CA PRO A 557 42.87 -21.68 -66.71
C PRO A 557 43.75 -20.64 -65.89
N GLU A 558 43.98 -20.98 -64.60
CA GLU A 558 45.21 -20.92 -63.74
C GLU A 558 45.67 -19.73 -62.82
N GLN A 559 46.22 -20.14 -61.65
CA GLN A 559 46.64 -19.49 -60.36
C GLN A 559 48.13 -18.99 -60.37
N PRO A 560 48.91 -18.60 -59.28
CA PRO A 560 48.77 -18.80 -57.80
C PRO A 560 49.35 -17.78 -56.75
N VAL A 561 48.95 -17.99 -55.48
CA VAL A 561 49.64 -17.95 -54.15
C VAL A 561 50.59 -16.79 -53.73
N ALA A 562 50.35 -16.17 -52.54
CA ALA A 562 51.25 -16.11 -51.34
C ALA A 562 50.83 -15.06 -50.27
N GLN A 563 50.93 -15.41 -48.98
CA GLN A 563 51.07 -14.49 -47.82
C GLN A 563 52.56 -14.14 -47.62
N PRO A 564 52.95 -13.05 -46.90
CA PRO A 564 53.22 -13.18 -45.46
C PRO A 564 53.04 -11.92 -44.57
N ALA A 565 52.89 -12.19 -43.27
CA ALA A 565 53.49 -11.59 -42.06
C ALA A 565 53.62 -10.06 -41.80
N ALA A 566 53.46 -9.76 -40.51
CA ALA A 566 53.62 -8.51 -39.77
C ALA A 566 55.01 -7.83 -39.87
N HIS A 567 55.02 -6.49 -39.76
CA HIS A 567 55.83 -5.75 -38.78
C HIS A 567 55.49 -4.24 -38.77
N ASP A 568 55.45 -3.73 -37.55
CA ASP A 568 55.71 -2.39 -37.00
C ASP A 568 56.02 -1.15 -37.86
N ALA A 569 55.59 -0.04 -37.23
CA ALA A 569 56.27 1.26 -37.06
C ALA A 569 56.04 2.38 -38.10
N ASP A 570 55.49 3.46 -37.54
CA ASP A 570 55.83 4.88 -37.74
C ASP A 570 55.80 5.48 -39.16
N THR A 571 54.96 6.50 -39.35
CA THR A 571 55.41 7.90 -39.18
C THR A 571 54.31 8.90 -39.58
N SER A 572 54.16 9.93 -38.72
CA SER A 572 53.81 11.32 -39.05
C SER A 572 52.39 11.60 -39.56
N SER A 573 51.75 12.74 -39.33
CA SER A 573 51.93 13.90 -38.48
C SER A 573 50.72 14.80 -38.76
N THR A 574 50.23 15.51 -37.74
CA THR A 574 49.61 16.85 -37.72
C THR A 574 48.67 16.90 -36.50
N HIS A 575 49.15 17.43 -35.36
CA HIS A 575 48.92 18.82 -34.90
C HIS A 575 47.42 19.20 -34.95
N SER A 576 46.72 19.45 -33.84
CA SER A 576 47.00 20.42 -32.75
C SER A 576 46.09 20.08 -31.55
N GLY A 577 46.51 20.05 -30.27
CA GLY A 577 46.79 21.20 -29.38
C GLY A 577 45.45 21.82 -28.88
N LEU A 578 45.06 21.83 -27.60
CA LEU A 578 45.81 22.16 -26.37
C LEU A 578 45.10 21.60 -25.10
N PHE A 579 45.92 21.19 -24.13
CA PHE A 579 45.64 20.84 -22.73
C PHE A 579 46.17 21.96 -21.81
N PHE A 580 45.69 22.04 -20.56
CA PHE A 580 46.44 22.07 -19.28
C PHE A 580 45.49 22.56 -18.15
N GLN A 581 45.10 21.74 -17.16
CA GLN A 581 45.78 21.28 -15.94
C GLN A 581 45.72 22.27 -14.74
N GLU A 582 45.37 21.69 -13.59
CA GLU A 582 45.32 22.23 -12.22
C GLU A 582 46.65 22.83 -11.72
N PRO A 583 46.60 23.54 -10.58
CA PRO A 583 47.72 23.47 -9.64
C PRO A 583 47.30 23.31 -8.16
N THR A 584 48.20 22.65 -7.42
CA THR A 584 48.23 22.51 -5.95
C THR A 584 49.12 23.58 -5.26
N ALA A 585 48.72 23.91 -4.02
CA ALA A 585 49.50 24.33 -2.82
C ALA A 585 50.15 25.73 -2.71
N ALA A 586 49.75 26.51 -1.68
CA ALA A 586 50.52 26.78 -0.43
C ALA A 586 50.16 28.13 0.27
N GLN A 587 49.90 28.03 1.59
CA GLN A 587 50.19 28.93 2.74
C GLN A 587 50.09 30.48 2.64
N ALA A 588 49.26 31.09 3.50
CA ALA A 588 49.62 32.15 4.47
C ALA A 588 48.40 32.59 5.34
N GLU A 589 48.58 32.59 6.66
CA GLU A 589 47.83 33.35 7.70
C GLU A 589 48.00 34.89 7.50
N PRO A 590 47.23 35.83 8.14
CA PRO A 590 46.82 35.77 9.56
C PRO A 590 45.54 36.55 10.03
N GLN A 591 45.30 36.46 11.36
CA GLN A 591 44.61 37.38 12.30
C GLN A 591 43.12 37.21 12.63
N ASP A 592 42.91 36.56 13.79
CA ASP A 592 42.19 37.03 14.99
C ASP A 592 41.11 38.12 14.83
N PHE A 593 39.86 37.74 15.07
CA PHE A 593 38.97 38.46 16.00
C PHE A 593 38.05 37.47 16.71
N SER A 594 38.24 37.40 18.03
CA SER A 594 37.47 36.63 18.98
C SER A 594 36.14 37.33 19.30
N VAL A 595 35.04 36.59 19.19
CA VAL A 595 33.81 36.87 19.92
C VAL A 595 33.38 35.57 20.58
N ALA A 596 33.37 35.57 21.90
CA ALA A 596 33.03 34.43 22.74
C ALA A 596 31.57 33.98 22.53
N PRO A 597 31.27 32.67 22.63
CA PRO A 597 29.90 32.19 22.64
C PRO A 597 29.26 32.49 24.01
N GLU A 598 28.10 33.12 23.98
CA GLU A 598 27.20 33.25 25.13
C GLU A 598 26.88 31.87 25.69
N ALA A 599 26.97 31.77 27.01
CA ALA A 599 26.74 30.57 27.78
C ALA A 599 25.36 29.98 27.47
N ALA A 600 25.37 28.68 27.18
CA ALA A 600 24.21 27.82 27.15
C ALA A 600 23.36 28.03 28.41
N ALA A 601 22.11 28.42 28.23
CA ALA A 601 21.09 28.26 29.25
C ALA A 601 20.88 26.75 29.44
N GLU A 602 21.36 26.24 30.57
CA GLU A 602 21.10 24.88 31.02
C GLU A 602 19.59 24.62 31.03
N ASN A 603 19.24 23.47 30.44
CA ASN A 603 17.93 22.89 30.43
C ASN A 603 17.40 22.74 31.87
N GLY A 604 16.39 23.53 32.23
CA GLY A 604 15.51 23.25 33.36
C GLY A 604 14.49 22.18 32.99
N ALA A 605 14.98 20.96 32.75
CA ALA A 605 14.17 19.76 32.61
C ALA A 605 14.41 18.89 33.85
N GLU A 606 13.95 19.33 35.02
CA GLU A 606 13.93 18.53 36.25
C GLU A 606 12.79 19.06 37.17
N ASP A 607 12.11 18.11 37.82
CA ASP A 607 10.87 18.20 38.62
C ASP A 607 9.51 18.19 37.87
N TRP A 608 9.18 17.02 37.31
CA TRP A 608 7.85 16.64 36.82
C TRP A 608 7.15 15.58 37.71
N GLU A 609 7.37 15.60 39.02
CA GLU A 609 6.66 14.73 39.96
C GLU A 609 5.93 15.54 41.04
N GLN A 610 4.68 15.91 40.74
CA GLN A 610 3.66 16.04 41.79
C GLN A 610 2.39 15.34 41.32
N ASP A 611 2.31 14.06 41.67
CA ASP A 611 1.11 13.23 41.56
C ASP A 611 -0.01 13.84 42.43
N PHE A 612 -0.97 14.51 41.79
CA PHE A 612 -2.27 14.74 42.40
C PHE A 612 -3.17 13.57 42.06
N SER A 613 -3.21 12.58 42.96
CA SER A 613 -4.19 11.50 42.93
C SER A 613 -5.60 12.09 42.95
N ILE A 614 -6.40 11.82 41.93
CA ILE A 614 -7.83 12.09 41.93
C ILE A 614 -8.47 10.96 42.74
N GLU A 615 -8.80 11.21 44.00
CA GLU A 615 -9.68 10.32 44.76
C GLU A 615 -11.04 10.31 44.06
N THR A 616 -11.43 9.12 43.57
CA THR A 616 -12.79 8.87 43.10
C THR A 616 -13.70 8.76 44.34
N PRO A 617 -14.90 9.35 44.34
CA PRO A 617 -15.78 9.26 45.50
C PRO A 617 -16.28 7.83 45.64
N GLN A 618 -15.92 7.18 46.76
CA GLN A 618 -16.52 5.92 47.20
C GLN A 618 -18.01 6.15 47.47
N VAL A 619 -18.87 5.51 46.69
CA VAL A 619 -20.27 5.28 47.06
C VAL A 619 -20.27 4.15 48.10
N GLY A 620 -20.12 4.51 49.37
CA GLY A 620 -20.36 3.64 50.51
C GLY A 620 -21.86 3.57 50.80
N GLY A 621 -22.51 2.52 50.31
CA GLY A 621 -23.79 2.09 50.84
C GLY A 621 -23.56 1.26 52.10
N ASP A 622 -24.38 1.46 53.12
CA ASP A 622 -24.65 0.40 54.09
C ASP A 622 -25.99 0.53 54.82
N ALA A 623 -26.59 -0.66 54.97
CA ALA A 623 -27.54 -1.15 55.97
C ALA A 623 -29.03 -0.71 55.97
N ALA A 624 -29.88 -1.65 55.49
CA ALA A 624 -31.04 -2.22 56.19
C ALA A 624 -31.55 -3.45 55.38
N SER A 625 -31.16 -4.67 55.73
CA SER A 625 -31.88 -5.64 56.59
C SER A 625 -33.21 -6.18 56.04
N ASP A 626 -33.23 -7.51 55.94
CA ASP A 626 -34.34 -8.46 56.12
C ASP A 626 -35.12 -9.05 54.93
N ALA A 627 -35.25 -10.38 55.07
CA ALA A 627 -36.33 -11.27 54.66
C ALA A 627 -36.34 -11.86 53.22
N ALA A 628 -35.75 -13.05 53.15
CA ALA A 628 -36.44 -14.32 52.88
C ALA A 628 -37.03 -14.67 51.49
N HIS A 629 -36.80 -15.95 51.18
CA HIS A 629 -37.61 -16.90 50.41
C HIS A 629 -37.52 -16.93 48.86
N ASP A 630 -36.85 -18.00 48.43
CA ASP A 630 -37.37 -19.10 47.60
C ASP A 630 -37.69 -18.93 46.11
N ALA A 631 -37.47 -20.08 45.45
CA ALA A 631 -37.94 -20.56 44.15
C ALA A 631 -37.21 -19.99 42.91
N ALA A 632 -36.28 -20.73 42.33
CA ALA A 632 -36.49 -21.91 41.47
C ALA A 632 -36.95 -21.55 40.05
N ALA A 633 -36.04 -21.81 39.11
CA ALA A 633 -36.21 -22.44 37.81
C ALA A 633 -37.38 -21.99 36.90
N LEU A 634 -37.06 -21.60 35.66
CA LEU A 634 -37.18 -22.52 34.52
C LEU A 634 -36.76 -21.87 33.19
N HIS A 635 -36.26 -22.77 32.35
CA HIS A 635 -35.93 -22.64 30.93
C HIS A 635 -36.94 -21.90 30.05
N GLY A 636 -36.45 -21.36 28.94
CA GLY A 636 -37.27 -21.07 27.77
C GLY A 636 -36.50 -20.48 26.60
N HIS A 637 -35.84 -21.34 25.81
CA HIS A 637 -35.45 -21.04 24.43
C HIS A 637 -36.68 -20.67 23.59
N ALA A 638 -36.60 -19.61 22.78
CA ALA A 638 -37.12 -19.56 21.41
C ALA A 638 -36.73 -18.23 20.72
N THR A 639 -35.99 -18.35 19.62
CA THR A 639 -35.92 -17.37 18.52
C THR A 639 -36.96 -17.77 17.43
N PRO A 640 -36.99 -17.16 16.23
CA PRO A 640 -37.56 -15.86 15.89
C PRO A 640 -38.62 -15.97 14.77
N ASP A 641 -39.34 -14.89 14.47
CA ASP A 641 -39.99 -14.57 13.18
C ASP A 641 -40.85 -13.31 13.39
N ALA A 642 -41.26 -12.49 12.44
CA ALA A 642 -40.85 -12.08 11.10
C ALA A 642 -41.91 -11.03 10.70
N ALA A 643 -41.55 -10.14 9.78
CA ALA A 643 -42.43 -9.34 8.92
C ALA A 643 -43.32 -8.25 9.55
N GLY A 644 -43.13 -7.02 9.06
CA GLY A 644 -44.00 -5.88 9.33
C GLY A 644 -43.63 -4.67 8.48
N ASN A 645 -43.71 -4.83 7.16
CA ASN A 645 -43.56 -3.77 6.17
C ASN A 645 -44.90 -3.01 6.07
N VAL A 646 -44.98 -1.73 6.44
CA VAL A 646 -46.02 -0.79 5.93
C VAL A 646 -45.45 0.63 5.84
N THR A 647 -45.51 1.17 4.64
CA THR A 647 -45.22 2.53 4.17
C THR A 647 -46.32 3.54 4.49
N ALA A 648 -45.93 4.83 4.44
CA ALA A 648 -46.72 6.05 4.18
C ALA A 648 -47.36 6.78 5.38
N GLU A 649 -46.78 7.92 5.77
CA GLU A 649 -47.17 9.27 5.30
C GLU A 649 -45.96 10.21 5.28
#